data_AF-A0A1X0NW77-F1
#
_entry.id   AF-A0A1X0NW77-F1
#
_cell.length_a   1.000
_cell.length_b   1.000
_cell.length_c   1.000
_cell.angle_alpha   90.00
_cell.angle_beta   90.00
_cell.angle_gamma   90.00
#
_symmetry.space_group_name_H-M   'P 1'
#
loop_
_entity.id
_entity.type
_entity.pdbx_description
1 polymer ?
#
loop_
_entity_poly.entity_id
_entity_poly.type
_entity_poly.pdbx_seq_one_letter_code
_entity_poly.pdbx_strand_id
1 'polypeptide(L)'
;MTTMQKVDATLERFDRKSPRAAYAQVCEEMGVHRQKSIAALLSDAPRDWDKHRVFDCRSCVLGPKGAMAIVPLLLCSRSLRRVCMRGCGVTDEFVAQLAETLQDHQCIRSVDVGDNPLVTIYSADPVIKLLRANKNIVRFALDGTHIGTNVANLISDLCDANHDEVANYYADDFFRMKNIFNYLDGDGSGWVLLRSLVLNAPYPVLQEQLIERIALRRPRKRSDGTISVNTFLELVYFNYKTEVEVAKRAKEVDTEYNNIVINWKRLLEVMDSTKEEEQKKLAEAQKNAEINKKDHDDDDDDDDEFGSSDDDLSSVGATLPPNIEILPPTNLHRLRIRTHELHPSEAREIIAAALKFQLDADARSLAEESTSPSNNNNTNNNNNNNNDDENDNEIEKENENDELDPKEMDATTAPHAQEQQAQEEKQEQGGFRKVRLSIPCLRRAYRSVTQPQPLPNRYRFLREHEEDYIPPIMRAGSRLISISKLSFLDSFRSSGGMSATSVTSEGVDYDGDETRVRWWALPPAMVRLVTKFFNKQAAKLPKKRQSTLAISPRTQRDNAMQKSAIPVTAFLAAEFVTDLETLRPRLLADKFLQYSIPIDVSTITLQEIVNCLNEFYTEISVEKVFTVSQIRKMPTPTNTAAAAAGGGTTTAGSVTTEPRPTLDVDSSVFGGEM
;
A
#
# COMPACT_ATOMS: atom_id res chain seq x y z
N MET A 1 -4.62 -4.26 43.14
CA MET A 1 -5.85 -4.74 42.48
C MET A 1 -5.81 -4.25 41.05
N THR A 2 -5.86 -5.14 40.06
CA THR A 2 -5.91 -4.74 38.64
C THR A 2 -7.22 -3.99 38.39
N THR A 3 -7.25 -3.17 37.34
CA THR A 3 -8.46 -2.43 36.94
C THR A 3 -9.63 -3.36 36.62
N MET A 4 -9.37 -4.52 36.00
CA MET A 4 -10.39 -5.56 35.79
C MET A 4 -10.98 -6.05 37.13
N GLN A 5 -10.14 -6.30 38.14
CA GLN A 5 -10.63 -6.66 39.48
C GLN A 5 -11.44 -5.54 40.13
N LYS A 6 -11.09 -4.26 39.91
CA LYS A 6 -11.91 -3.13 40.36
C LYS A 6 -13.27 -3.09 39.64
N VAL A 7 -13.30 -3.39 38.34
CA VAL A 7 -14.54 -3.49 37.55
C VAL A 7 -15.41 -4.64 38.05
N ASP A 8 -14.84 -5.83 38.25
CA ASP A 8 -15.60 -6.98 38.74
C ASP A 8 -16.15 -6.74 40.14
N ALA A 9 -15.33 -6.18 41.05
CA ALA A 9 -15.78 -5.82 42.40
C ALA A 9 -16.88 -4.75 42.40
N THR A 10 -16.83 -3.78 41.48
CA THR A 10 -17.88 -2.75 41.35
C THR A 10 -19.15 -3.31 40.71
N LEU A 11 -19.04 -4.20 39.74
CA LEU A 11 -20.18 -4.92 39.15
C LEU A 11 -20.86 -5.83 40.18
N GLU A 12 -20.10 -6.57 40.99
CA GLU A 12 -20.63 -7.38 42.09
C GLU A 12 -21.34 -6.51 43.14
N ARG A 13 -20.72 -5.38 43.51
CA ARG A 13 -21.29 -4.42 44.46
C ARG A 13 -22.66 -3.87 44.01
N PHE A 14 -22.86 -3.71 42.71
CA PHE A 14 -24.11 -3.20 42.13
C PHE A 14 -24.96 -4.28 41.44
N ASP A 15 -24.70 -5.57 41.67
CA ASP A 15 -25.51 -6.61 41.05
C ASP A 15 -26.99 -6.44 41.44
N ARG A 16 -27.86 -6.55 40.42
CA ARG A 16 -29.33 -6.37 40.49
C ARG A 16 -29.81 -4.98 40.89
N LYS A 17 -28.93 -4.01 41.17
CA LYS A 17 -29.34 -2.63 41.46
C LYS A 17 -29.63 -1.87 40.17
N SER A 18 -30.55 -0.91 40.24
CA SER A 18 -30.73 0.06 39.17
C SER A 18 -29.59 1.09 39.19
N PRO A 19 -29.23 1.70 38.05
CA PRO A 19 -28.24 2.78 38.02
C PRO A 19 -28.53 3.89 39.04
N ARG A 20 -29.82 4.25 39.20
CA ARG A 20 -30.28 5.22 40.20
C ARG A 20 -30.03 4.75 41.64
N ALA A 21 -30.33 3.49 41.95
CA ALA A 21 -30.10 2.93 43.28
C ALA A 21 -28.61 2.82 43.60
N ALA A 22 -27.78 2.45 42.62
CA ALA A 22 -26.32 2.43 42.75
C ALA A 22 -25.76 3.82 43.04
N TYR A 23 -26.20 4.86 42.32
CA TYR A 23 -25.83 6.25 42.61
C TYR A 23 -26.23 6.66 44.04
N ALA A 24 -27.46 6.33 44.44
CA ALA A 24 -27.94 6.64 45.77
C ALA A 24 -27.06 6.02 46.87
N GLN A 25 -26.67 4.75 46.69
CA GLN A 25 -25.77 4.05 47.60
C GLN A 25 -24.39 4.71 47.65
N VAL A 26 -23.79 5.03 46.50
CA VAL A 26 -22.46 5.68 46.48
C VAL A 26 -22.49 7.05 47.16
N CYS A 27 -23.56 7.82 46.95
CA CYS A 27 -23.75 9.09 47.65
C CYS A 27 -23.84 8.92 49.17
N GLU A 28 -24.58 7.93 49.64
CA GLU A 28 -24.73 7.63 51.08
C GLU A 28 -23.39 7.24 51.70
N GLU A 29 -22.64 6.34 51.06
CA GLU A 29 -21.32 5.90 51.54
C GLU A 29 -20.30 7.03 51.61
N MET A 30 -20.36 8.00 50.69
CA MET A 30 -19.47 9.16 50.69
C MET A 30 -20.00 10.35 51.50
N GLY A 31 -21.17 10.23 52.13
CA GLY A 31 -21.80 11.31 52.89
C GLY A 31 -22.17 12.53 52.03
N VAL A 32 -22.49 12.32 50.75
CA VAL A 32 -22.85 13.38 49.79
C VAL A 32 -24.36 13.40 49.56
N HIS A 33 -24.95 14.60 49.50
CA HIS A 33 -26.38 14.72 49.20
C HIS A 33 -26.67 14.31 47.75
N ARG A 34 -27.67 13.43 47.57
CA ARG A 34 -28.10 12.92 46.27
C ARG A 34 -28.72 14.04 45.42
N GLN A 35 -28.20 14.27 44.22
CA GLN A 35 -28.76 15.27 43.32
C GLN A 35 -29.94 14.71 42.54
N LYS A 36 -31.07 15.43 42.58
CA LYS A 36 -32.31 15.02 41.89
C LYS A 36 -32.14 15.00 40.37
N SER A 37 -31.36 15.93 39.81
CA SER A 37 -31.07 16.01 38.37
C SER A 37 -30.36 14.76 37.87
N ILE A 38 -29.31 14.30 38.55
CA ILE A 38 -28.61 13.05 38.21
C ILE A 38 -29.51 11.84 38.40
N ALA A 39 -30.25 11.76 39.51
CA ALA A 39 -31.16 10.65 39.74
C ALA A 39 -32.24 10.55 38.64
N ALA A 40 -32.67 11.68 38.07
CA ALA A 40 -33.61 11.72 36.95
C ALA A 40 -33.00 11.25 35.63
N LEU A 41 -31.70 11.51 35.40
CA LEU A 41 -30.97 10.99 34.23
C LEU A 41 -30.78 9.48 34.27
N LEU A 42 -30.67 8.91 35.48
CA LEU A 42 -30.44 7.49 35.68
C LEU A 42 -31.76 6.69 35.67
N SER A 43 -31.72 5.52 35.02
CA SER A 43 -32.85 4.57 34.99
C SER A 43 -33.07 3.94 36.36
N ASP A 44 -34.34 3.71 36.69
CA ASP A 44 -34.75 3.02 37.91
C ASP A 44 -34.94 1.51 37.71
N ALA A 45 -34.88 1.02 36.47
CA ALA A 45 -34.98 -0.40 36.21
C ALA A 45 -33.69 -1.12 36.65
N PRO A 46 -33.79 -2.28 37.34
CA PRO A 46 -32.63 -3.04 37.76
C PRO A 46 -31.84 -3.53 36.54
N ARG A 47 -30.50 -3.50 36.63
CA ARG A 47 -29.57 -3.90 35.55
C ARG A 47 -29.70 -3.10 34.24
N ASP A 48 -30.38 -1.96 34.26
CA ASP A 48 -30.63 -1.15 33.07
C ASP A 48 -29.46 -0.20 32.73
N TRP A 49 -28.23 -0.71 32.82
CA TRP A 49 -27.00 0.04 32.56
C TRP A 49 -26.77 0.28 31.08
N ASP A 50 -27.32 -0.57 30.21
CA ASP A 50 -27.06 -0.59 28.78
C ASP A 50 -27.84 0.46 27.96
N LYS A 51 -28.86 1.09 28.55
CA LYS A 51 -29.65 2.13 27.87
C LYS A 51 -28.96 3.48 27.82
N HIS A 52 -28.00 3.72 28.72
CA HIS A 52 -27.32 5.00 28.83
C HIS A 52 -26.10 5.04 27.92
N ARG A 53 -26.22 5.76 26.81
CA ARG A 53 -25.08 6.00 25.87
C ARG A 53 -24.38 7.32 26.13
N VAL A 54 -25.10 8.28 26.69
CA VAL A 54 -24.61 9.63 26.98
C VAL A 54 -24.96 9.95 28.42
N PHE A 55 -23.96 10.36 29.19
CA PHE A 55 -24.13 10.86 30.55
C PHE A 55 -23.77 12.34 30.54
N ASP A 56 -24.78 13.20 30.58
CA ASP A 56 -24.64 14.65 30.43
C ASP A 56 -25.04 15.37 31.74
N CYS A 57 -24.06 15.98 32.39
CA CYS A 57 -24.21 16.70 33.64
C CYS A 57 -24.10 18.23 33.50
N ARG A 58 -24.14 18.80 32.28
CA ARG A 58 -23.93 20.25 32.04
C ARG A 58 -24.74 21.20 32.92
N SER A 59 -25.94 20.78 33.33
CA SER A 59 -26.86 21.57 34.17
C SER A 59 -26.73 21.29 35.68
N CYS A 60 -25.75 20.48 36.10
CA CYS A 60 -25.62 20.00 37.48
C CYS A 60 -24.38 20.62 38.15
N VAL A 61 -24.59 21.39 39.21
CA VAL A 61 -23.49 21.87 40.07
C VAL A 61 -23.19 20.79 41.10
N LEU A 62 -22.23 19.92 40.81
CA LEU A 62 -21.92 18.74 41.63
C LEU A 62 -20.96 19.04 42.77
N GLY A 63 -19.99 19.91 42.49
CA GLY A 63 -18.81 20.07 43.32
C GLY A 63 -17.91 18.82 43.33
N PRO A 64 -16.76 18.88 44.01
CA PRO A 64 -15.73 17.84 43.89
C PRO A 64 -16.21 16.46 44.38
N LYS A 65 -16.82 16.41 45.58
CA LYS A 65 -17.31 15.15 46.16
C LYS A 65 -18.50 14.56 45.40
N GLY A 66 -19.38 15.41 44.87
CA GLY A 66 -20.51 14.98 44.05
C GLY A 66 -20.06 14.36 42.73
N ALA A 67 -19.06 14.96 42.08
CA ALA A 67 -18.46 14.41 40.88
C ALA A 67 -17.79 13.05 41.15
N MET A 68 -17.03 12.93 42.25
CA MET A 68 -16.41 11.65 42.64
C MET A 68 -17.42 10.51 42.82
N ALA A 69 -18.67 10.81 43.19
CA ALA A 69 -19.71 9.81 43.39
C ALA A 69 -20.15 9.14 42.07
N ILE A 70 -19.83 9.75 40.95
CA ILE A 70 -20.21 9.28 39.61
C ILE A 70 -19.17 8.30 39.07
N VAL A 71 -17.91 8.41 39.48
CA VAL A 71 -16.80 7.60 38.95
C VAL A 71 -17.09 6.09 39.02
N PRO A 72 -17.58 5.52 40.14
CA PRO A 72 -17.92 4.09 40.20
C PRO A 72 -19.07 3.68 39.27
N LEU A 73 -19.97 4.61 38.94
CA LEU A 73 -21.09 4.35 38.02
C LEU A 73 -20.61 4.27 36.58
N LEU A 74 -19.62 5.09 36.21
CA LEU A 74 -19.02 5.08 34.87
C LEU A 74 -18.40 3.71 34.58
N LEU A 75 -17.69 3.12 35.55
CA LEU A 75 -17.10 1.78 35.43
C LEU A 75 -18.11 0.66 35.13
N CYS A 76 -19.34 0.82 35.60
CA CYS A 76 -20.34 -0.23 35.49
C CYS A 76 -21.09 -0.20 34.14
N SER A 77 -21.06 0.92 33.43
CA SER A 77 -21.79 1.07 32.17
C SER A 77 -20.96 0.65 30.97
N ARG A 78 -21.26 -0.51 30.41
CA ARG A 78 -20.67 -1.01 29.16
C ARG A 78 -21.27 -0.37 27.89
N SER A 79 -22.35 0.40 28.00
CA SER A 79 -22.94 1.12 26.87
C SER A 79 -22.50 2.56 26.76
N LEU A 80 -21.87 3.12 27.79
CA LEU A 80 -21.59 4.54 27.85
C LEU A 80 -20.52 4.93 26.82
N ARG A 81 -20.82 5.92 25.99
CA ARG A 81 -19.95 6.42 24.91
C ARG A 81 -19.45 7.83 25.17
N ARG A 82 -20.27 8.66 25.81
CA ARG A 82 -19.95 10.07 26.09
C ARG A 82 -20.23 10.42 27.53
N VAL A 83 -19.26 11.06 28.17
CA VAL A 83 -19.37 11.65 29.51
C VAL A 83 -19.14 13.15 29.38
N CYS A 84 -20.12 13.94 29.81
CA CYS A 84 -20.00 15.40 29.85
C CYS A 84 -20.21 15.91 31.27
N MET A 85 -19.17 16.54 31.79
CA MET A 85 -19.07 17.12 33.14
C MET A 85 -18.71 18.61 33.05
N ARG A 86 -19.12 19.25 31.96
CA ARG A 86 -18.82 20.66 31.68
C ARG A 86 -19.51 21.55 32.72
N GLY A 87 -18.78 22.50 33.31
CA GLY A 87 -19.31 23.45 34.30
C GLY A 87 -19.80 22.82 35.62
N CYS A 88 -19.39 21.59 35.94
CA CYS A 88 -19.88 20.85 37.12
C CYS A 88 -19.14 21.17 38.43
N GLY A 89 -18.11 22.03 38.39
CA GLY A 89 -17.23 22.32 39.54
C GLY A 89 -16.24 21.19 39.83
N VAL A 90 -15.72 20.57 38.77
CA VAL A 90 -14.75 19.47 38.81
C VAL A 90 -13.35 19.98 39.16
N THR A 91 -12.58 19.21 39.94
CA THR A 91 -11.19 19.51 40.36
C THR A 91 -10.17 18.61 39.68
N ASP A 92 -8.89 18.96 39.78
CA ASP A 92 -7.77 18.14 39.29
C ASP A 92 -7.76 16.71 39.86
N GLU A 93 -8.07 16.54 41.14
CA GLU A 93 -8.14 15.23 41.81
C GLU A 93 -9.19 14.32 41.15
N PHE A 94 -10.35 14.87 40.79
CA PHE A 94 -11.37 14.11 40.08
C PHE A 94 -10.90 13.71 38.68
N VAL A 95 -10.26 14.62 37.94
CA VAL A 95 -9.76 14.31 36.59
C VAL A 95 -8.68 13.23 36.65
N ALA A 96 -7.81 13.26 37.66
CA ALA A 96 -6.82 12.21 37.90
C ALA A 96 -7.47 10.86 38.19
N GLN A 97 -8.46 10.81 39.08
CA GLN A 97 -9.19 9.57 39.39
C GLN A 97 -10.00 9.07 38.19
N LEU A 98 -10.64 9.98 37.44
CA LEU A 98 -11.36 9.66 36.22
C LEU A 98 -10.40 9.09 35.18
N ALA A 99 -9.22 9.68 35.01
CA ALA A 99 -8.21 9.19 34.09
C ALA A 99 -7.73 7.79 34.46
N GLU A 100 -7.41 7.53 35.74
CA GLU A 100 -7.07 6.18 36.21
C GLU A 100 -8.20 5.18 35.92
N THR A 101 -9.44 5.58 36.17
CA THR A 101 -10.63 4.76 35.98
C THR A 101 -10.87 4.44 34.50
N LEU A 102 -10.61 5.40 33.61
CA LEU A 102 -10.85 5.28 32.19
C LEU A 102 -9.72 4.59 31.43
N GLN A 103 -8.56 4.32 32.03
CA GLN A 103 -7.43 3.66 31.35
C GLN A 103 -7.81 2.32 30.72
N ASP A 104 -8.67 1.54 31.37
CA ASP A 104 -9.12 0.23 30.87
C ASP A 104 -10.58 0.21 30.45
N HIS A 105 -11.22 1.38 30.42
CA HIS A 105 -12.63 1.45 30.08
C HIS A 105 -12.82 1.26 28.57
N GLN A 106 -13.51 0.19 28.20
CA GLN A 106 -13.61 -0.23 26.80
C GLN A 106 -14.52 0.68 25.96
N CYS A 107 -15.49 1.36 26.57
CA CYS A 107 -16.64 1.91 25.84
C CYS A 107 -16.68 3.42 25.63
N ILE A 108 -16.06 4.21 26.50
CA ILE A 108 -16.14 5.67 26.47
C ILE A 108 -15.19 6.20 25.41
N ARG A 109 -15.69 7.11 24.57
CA ARG A 109 -14.95 7.73 23.47
C ARG A 109 -14.73 9.22 23.62
N SER A 110 -15.69 9.87 24.27
CA SER A 110 -15.68 11.31 24.44
C SER A 110 -15.88 11.67 25.90
N VAL A 111 -14.92 12.42 26.42
CA VAL A 111 -14.96 13.01 27.76
C VAL A 111 -14.90 14.52 27.60
N ASP A 112 -15.78 15.22 28.28
CA ASP A 112 -15.83 16.68 28.27
C ASP A 112 -15.84 17.18 29.71
N VAL A 113 -14.75 17.85 30.11
CA VAL A 113 -14.59 18.48 31.44
C VAL A 113 -14.38 19.99 31.30
N GLY A 114 -14.85 20.59 30.20
CA GLY A 114 -14.72 22.01 29.94
C GLY A 114 -15.44 22.90 30.97
N ASP A 115 -15.19 24.22 30.91
CA ASP A 115 -15.75 25.25 31.80
C ASP A 115 -15.60 24.93 33.30
N ASN A 116 -14.57 24.19 33.69
CA ASN A 116 -14.23 23.91 35.08
C ASN A 116 -12.93 24.62 35.44
N PRO A 117 -12.98 25.79 36.11
CA PRO A 117 -11.77 26.56 36.41
C PRO A 117 -10.83 25.85 37.40
N LEU A 118 -11.35 24.91 38.22
CA LEU A 118 -10.52 24.14 39.15
C LEU A 118 -9.75 22.99 38.47
N VAL A 119 -9.91 22.81 37.16
CA VAL A 119 -9.07 21.94 36.33
C VAL A 119 -7.91 22.78 35.82
N THR A 120 -6.71 22.49 36.30
CA THR A 120 -5.47 23.21 36.05
C THR A 120 -4.48 22.33 35.29
N ILE A 121 -3.26 22.83 35.10
CA ILE A 121 -2.17 22.09 34.45
C ILE A 121 -1.83 20.74 35.13
N TYR A 122 -2.16 20.57 36.42
CA TYR A 122 -1.91 19.30 37.12
C TYR A 122 -2.75 18.14 36.58
N SER A 123 -3.91 18.41 35.98
CA SER A 123 -4.73 17.40 35.29
C SER A 123 -4.13 16.90 33.98
N ALA A 124 -3.18 17.62 33.39
CA ALA A 124 -2.66 17.30 32.07
C ALA A 124 -1.94 15.95 32.01
N ASP A 125 -1.06 15.67 32.98
CA ASP A 125 -0.28 14.42 33.00
C ASP A 125 -1.17 13.17 33.11
N PRO A 126 -2.16 13.10 34.04
CA PRO A 126 -3.13 12.01 34.05
C PRO A 126 -3.90 11.84 32.73
N VAL A 127 -4.33 12.93 32.09
CA VAL A 127 -5.06 12.88 30.82
C VAL A 127 -4.16 12.38 29.68
N ILE A 128 -2.91 12.83 29.60
CA ILE A 128 -1.95 12.36 28.60
C ILE A 128 -1.65 10.88 28.80
N LYS A 129 -1.44 10.44 30.05
CA LYS A 129 -1.26 9.01 30.38
C LYS A 129 -2.47 8.18 29.98
N LEU A 130 -3.68 8.67 30.27
CA LEU A 130 -4.93 8.05 29.82
C LEU A 130 -4.98 7.89 28.30
N LEU A 131 -4.73 8.95 27.53
CA LEU A 131 -4.84 8.92 26.07
C LEU A 131 -3.77 8.02 25.42
N ARG A 132 -2.60 7.86 26.05
CA ARG A 132 -1.58 6.92 25.61
C ARG A 132 -1.95 5.47 25.88
N ALA A 133 -2.55 5.20 27.05
CA ALA A 133 -2.96 3.87 27.46
C ALA A 133 -4.26 3.40 26.77
N ASN A 134 -5.27 4.27 26.68
CA ASN A 134 -6.57 3.96 26.13
C ASN A 134 -6.82 4.65 24.78
N LYS A 135 -6.68 3.86 23.71
CA LYS A 135 -6.92 4.29 22.32
C LYS A 135 -8.39 4.50 21.97
N ASN A 136 -9.32 4.07 22.82
CA ASN A 136 -10.76 4.28 22.57
C ASN A 136 -11.20 5.74 22.76
N ILE A 137 -10.46 6.51 23.55
CA ILE A 137 -10.78 7.92 23.80
C ILE A 137 -10.21 8.75 22.65
N VAL A 138 -11.11 9.19 21.79
CA VAL A 138 -10.83 9.97 20.57
C VAL A 138 -11.18 11.45 20.74
N ARG A 139 -11.77 11.84 21.88
CA ARG A 139 -12.09 13.24 22.18
C ARG A 139 -12.02 13.52 23.67
N PHE A 140 -11.17 14.45 24.06
CA PHE A 140 -11.08 14.96 25.43
C PHE A 140 -11.17 16.49 25.42
N ALA A 141 -12.33 17.04 25.79
CA ALA A 141 -12.55 18.49 25.75
C ALA A 141 -12.16 19.17 27.07
N LEU A 142 -11.35 20.22 26.95
CA LEU A 142 -10.76 21.00 28.05
C LEU A 142 -11.04 22.51 27.92
N ASP A 143 -11.98 22.89 27.04
CA ASP A 143 -12.30 24.29 26.76
C ASP A 143 -12.71 25.02 28.05
N GLY A 144 -12.21 26.23 28.30
CA GLY A 144 -12.61 27.00 29.48
C GLY A 144 -12.04 26.50 30.82
N THR A 145 -10.98 25.69 30.80
CA THR A 145 -10.19 25.30 31.99
C THR A 145 -8.91 26.15 32.12
N HIS A 146 -8.14 25.99 33.20
CA HIS A 146 -6.83 26.65 33.38
C HIS A 146 -5.66 25.83 32.79
N ILE A 147 -5.92 24.93 31.84
CA ILE A 147 -4.88 24.22 31.08
C ILE A 147 -4.38 25.13 29.96
N GLY A 148 -3.05 25.28 29.84
CA GLY A 148 -2.43 26.09 28.80
C GLY A 148 -2.68 25.53 27.40
N THR A 149 -2.78 26.43 26.41
CA THR A 149 -3.08 26.10 25.00
C THR A 149 -2.11 25.08 24.40
N ASN A 150 -0.82 25.15 24.73
CA ASN A 150 0.18 24.19 24.25
C ASN A 150 -0.13 22.75 24.68
N VAL A 151 -0.57 22.58 25.93
CA VAL A 151 -0.93 21.27 26.49
C VAL A 151 -2.27 20.79 25.92
N ALA A 152 -3.23 21.69 25.76
CA ALA A 152 -4.51 21.38 25.12
C ALA A 152 -4.33 20.92 23.66
N ASN A 153 -3.44 21.56 22.90
CA ASN A 153 -3.09 21.14 21.54
C ASN A 153 -2.46 19.75 21.53
N LEU A 154 -1.51 19.46 22.44
CA LEU A 154 -0.94 18.12 22.57
C LEU A 154 -2.01 17.06 22.88
N ILE A 155 -2.97 17.38 23.74
CA ILE A 155 -4.09 16.48 24.07
C ILE A 155 -5.00 16.29 22.84
N SER A 156 -5.23 17.32 22.05
CA SER A 156 -5.96 17.25 20.77
C SER A 156 -5.21 16.36 19.77
N ASP A 157 -3.90 16.55 19.60
CA ASP A 157 -3.08 15.75 18.69
C ASP A 157 -3.09 14.26 19.08
N LEU A 158 -3.06 13.96 20.39
CA LEU A 158 -3.21 12.59 20.89
C LEU A 158 -4.62 12.02 20.62
N CYS A 159 -5.66 12.84 20.77
CA CYS A 159 -7.02 12.44 20.43
C CYS A 159 -7.17 12.16 18.93
N ASP A 160 -6.58 12.99 18.07
CA ASP A 160 -6.58 12.81 16.62
C ASP A 160 -5.78 11.58 16.20
N ALA A 161 -4.62 11.32 16.83
CA ALA A 161 -3.86 10.09 16.62
C ALA A 161 -4.65 8.84 17.03
N ASN A 162 -5.34 8.88 18.17
CA ASN A 162 -6.23 7.79 18.60
C ASN A 162 -7.42 7.64 17.65
N HIS A 163 -8.01 8.75 17.18
CA HIS A 163 -9.07 8.74 16.19
C HIS A 163 -8.63 8.09 14.90
N ASP A 164 -7.47 8.47 14.38
CA ASP A 164 -6.84 7.89 13.20
C ASP A 164 -6.56 6.40 13.40
N GLU A 165 -6.05 5.99 14.55
CA GLU A 165 -5.77 4.58 14.84
C GLU A 165 -7.05 3.74 14.86
N VAL A 166 -8.12 4.26 15.46
CA VAL A 166 -9.44 3.63 15.51
C VAL A 166 -10.09 3.60 14.12
N ALA A 167 -10.08 4.72 13.39
CA ALA A 167 -10.67 4.83 12.07
C ALA A 167 -9.93 3.96 11.05
N ASN A 168 -8.60 3.92 11.13
CA ASN A 168 -7.74 3.11 10.29
C ASN A 168 -7.50 1.70 10.84
N TYR A 169 -8.21 1.30 11.91
CA TYR A 169 -8.01 -0.05 12.45
C TYR A 169 -8.34 -1.13 11.41
N TYR A 170 -9.37 -0.88 10.60
CA TYR A 170 -9.73 -1.70 9.45
C TYR A 170 -9.09 -1.23 8.13
N ALA A 171 -7.99 -0.46 8.15
CA ALA A 171 -7.34 0.06 6.94
C ALA A 171 -6.59 -1.02 6.15
N ASP A 172 -7.28 -2.10 5.80
CA ASP A 172 -6.79 -3.18 4.95
C ASP A 172 -5.44 -3.75 5.42
N ASP A 173 -5.34 -4.12 6.70
CA ASP A 173 -4.23 -4.95 7.21
C ASP A 173 -4.69 -6.40 7.36
N PHE A 174 -4.28 -7.24 6.42
CA PHE A 174 -4.65 -8.66 6.39
C PHE A 174 -4.21 -9.39 7.66
N PHE A 175 -3.00 -9.14 8.17
CA PHE A 175 -2.45 -9.84 9.32
C PHE A 175 -3.18 -9.47 10.60
N ARG A 176 -3.50 -8.19 10.78
CA ARG A 176 -4.28 -7.71 11.91
C ARG A 176 -5.65 -8.38 11.95
N MET A 177 -6.36 -8.41 10.82
CA MET A 177 -7.69 -9.05 10.74
C MET A 177 -7.61 -10.55 10.99
N LYS A 178 -6.61 -11.22 10.42
CA LYS A 178 -6.39 -12.65 10.67
C LYS A 178 -6.05 -12.94 12.13
N ASN A 179 -5.25 -12.09 12.77
CA ASN A 179 -4.92 -12.24 14.19
C ASN A 179 -6.17 -12.11 15.09
N ILE A 180 -7.03 -11.13 14.82
CA ILE A 180 -8.32 -10.99 15.52
C ILE A 180 -9.17 -12.24 15.34
N PHE A 181 -9.26 -12.77 14.11
CA PHE A 181 -10.00 -13.99 13.88
C PHE A 181 -9.43 -15.17 14.66
N ASN A 182 -8.11 -15.38 14.61
CA ASN A 182 -7.45 -16.48 15.33
C ASN A 182 -7.61 -16.36 16.84
N TYR A 183 -7.60 -15.14 17.38
CA TYR A 183 -7.88 -14.88 18.79
C TYR A 183 -9.30 -15.32 19.18
N LEU A 184 -10.26 -15.13 18.27
CA LEU A 184 -11.66 -15.49 18.48
C LEU A 184 -11.96 -16.97 18.17
N ASP A 185 -11.17 -17.57 17.28
CA ASP A 185 -11.18 -18.97 16.87
C ASP A 185 -10.25 -19.80 17.77
N GLY A 186 -10.47 -19.72 19.09
CA GLY A 186 -9.59 -20.36 20.07
C GLY A 186 -9.48 -21.89 19.93
N ASP A 187 -10.40 -22.54 19.20
CA ASP A 187 -10.37 -23.96 18.89
C ASP A 187 -9.70 -24.31 17.54
N GLY A 188 -9.32 -23.29 16.75
CA GLY A 188 -8.73 -23.45 15.43
C GLY A 188 -9.66 -24.11 14.41
N SER A 189 -10.98 -24.07 14.65
CA SER A 189 -11.96 -24.71 13.78
C SER A 189 -12.13 -23.99 12.43
N GLY A 190 -11.73 -22.72 12.36
CA GLY A 190 -11.99 -21.82 11.25
C GLY A 190 -13.42 -21.26 11.26
N TRP A 191 -14.15 -21.39 12.37
CA TRP A 191 -15.55 -20.98 12.52
C TRP A 191 -15.76 -20.22 13.84
N VAL A 192 -16.24 -18.98 13.73
CA VAL A 192 -16.51 -18.14 14.90
C VAL A 192 -17.99 -17.79 14.96
N LEU A 193 -18.58 -17.88 16.15
CA LEU A 193 -19.95 -17.40 16.39
C LEU A 193 -20.02 -15.89 16.13
N LEU A 194 -20.92 -15.48 15.24
CA LEU A 194 -21.07 -14.06 14.86
C LEU A 194 -21.29 -13.15 16.07
N ARG A 195 -22.04 -13.65 17.06
CA ARG A 195 -22.26 -12.95 18.34
C ARG A 195 -20.96 -12.79 19.15
N SER A 196 -20.14 -13.84 19.21
CA SER A 196 -18.83 -13.81 19.89
C SER A 196 -17.91 -12.79 19.21
N LEU A 197 -17.88 -12.82 17.87
CA LEU A 197 -17.08 -11.90 17.06
C LEU A 197 -17.41 -10.43 17.35
N VAL A 198 -18.70 -10.11 17.40
CA VAL A 198 -19.18 -8.76 17.70
C VAL A 198 -18.90 -8.37 19.16
N LEU A 199 -19.13 -9.27 20.11
CA LEU A 199 -18.96 -8.94 21.55
C LEU A 199 -17.50 -8.85 22.01
N ASN A 200 -16.61 -9.58 21.36
CA ASN A 200 -15.18 -9.66 21.72
C ASN A 200 -14.29 -8.77 20.83
N ALA A 201 -14.88 -7.94 19.97
CA ALA A 201 -14.11 -6.95 19.23
C ALA A 201 -13.41 -6.00 20.22
N PRO A 202 -12.10 -5.73 20.06
CA PRO A 202 -11.31 -5.05 21.10
C PRO A 202 -11.75 -3.60 21.35
N TYR A 203 -12.42 -2.99 20.36
CA TYR A 203 -12.97 -1.65 20.47
C TYR A 203 -14.46 -1.65 20.11
N PRO A 204 -15.32 -0.93 20.85
CA PRO A 204 -16.73 -0.83 20.52
C PRO A 204 -17.00 -0.12 19.19
N VAL A 205 -16.04 0.67 18.68
CA VAL A 205 -16.13 1.27 17.34
C VAL A 205 -16.14 0.19 16.29
N LEU A 206 -15.23 -0.77 16.46
CA LEU A 206 -15.13 -1.93 15.59
C LEU A 206 -16.37 -2.79 15.71
N GLN A 207 -16.87 -2.99 16.92
CA GLN A 207 -18.13 -3.68 17.15
C GLN A 207 -19.28 -3.03 16.36
N GLU A 208 -19.43 -1.71 16.43
CA GLU A 208 -20.48 -0.98 15.72
C GLU A 208 -20.30 -1.06 14.20
N GLN A 209 -19.09 -0.81 13.69
CA GLN A 209 -18.76 -0.93 12.26
C GLN A 209 -18.98 -2.36 11.75
N LEU A 210 -18.63 -3.36 12.55
CA LEU A 210 -18.82 -4.76 12.23
C LEU A 210 -20.31 -5.12 12.22
N ILE A 211 -21.10 -4.64 13.20
CA ILE A 211 -22.56 -4.80 13.20
C ILE A 211 -23.18 -4.18 11.95
N GLU A 212 -22.77 -2.95 11.60
CA GLU A 212 -23.24 -2.24 10.41
C GLU A 212 -22.90 -3.01 9.14
N ARG A 213 -21.64 -3.44 8.98
CA ARG A 213 -21.21 -4.24 7.83
C ARG A 213 -21.92 -5.60 7.76
N ILE A 214 -22.15 -6.27 8.88
CA ILE A 214 -22.93 -7.51 8.96
C ILE A 214 -24.38 -7.26 8.53
N ALA A 215 -24.98 -6.15 8.96
CA ALA A 215 -26.35 -5.79 8.62
C ALA A 215 -26.50 -5.49 7.12
N LEU A 216 -25.52 -4.79 6.54
CA LEU A 216 -25.45 -4.46 5.12
C LEU A 216 -25.20 -5.69 4.25
N ARG A 217 -24.09 -6.42 4.50
CA ARG A 217 -23.63 -7.52 3.64
C ARG A 217 -24.34 -8.86 3.86
N ARG A 218 -25.02 -9.02 5.01
CA ARG A 218 -25.77 -10.25 5.40
C ARG A 218 -24.96 -11.53 5.11
N PRO A 219 -23.81 -11.71 5.78
CA PRO A 219 -22.90 -12.81 5.50
C PRO A 219 -23.58 -14.18 5.60
N ARG A 220 -23.13 -15.12 4.76
CA ARG A 220 -23.61 -16.51 4.79
C ARG A 220 -23.21 -17.15 6.13
N LYS A 221 -24.18 -17.27 7.03
CA LYS A 221 -24.03 -17.94 8.33
C LYS A 221 -24.50 -19.39 8.28
N ARG A 222 -23.91 -20.23 9.12
CA ARG A 222 -24.43 -21.58 9.40
C ARG A 222 -25.72 -21.51 10.23
N SER A 223 -26.40 -22.65 10.36
CA SER A 223 -27.61 -22.78 11.20
C SER A 223 -27.36 -22.48 12.68
N ASP A 224 -26.12 -22.66 13.14
CA ASP A 224 -25.66 -22.33 14.50
C ASP A 224 -25.25 -20.85 14.67
N GLY A 225 -25.33 -20.03 13.60
CA GLY A 225 -24.92 -18.62 13.63
C GLY A 225 -23.41 -18.39 13.58
N THR A 226 -22.61 -19.42 13.27
CA THR A 226 -21.18 -19.27 13.00
C THR A 226 -20.89 -18.80 11.57
N ILE A 227 -19.77 -18.09 11.39
CA ILE A 227 -19.24 -17.66 10.10
C ILE A 227 -17.81 -18.17 9.93
N SER A 228 -17.40 -18.42 8.69
CA SER A 228 -16.04 -18.89 8.38
C SER A 228 -15.02 -17.76 8.38
N VAL A 229 -13.73 -18.09 8.53
CA VAL A 229 -12.60 -17.13 8.37
C VAL A 229 -12.76 -16.29 7.11
N ASN A 230 -13.01 -16.94 5.96
CA ASN A 230 -13.13 -16.25 4.68
C ASN A 230 -14.30 -15.26 4.66
N THR A 231 -15.45 -15.66 5.22
CA THR A 231 -16.63 -14.79 5.29
C THR A 231 -16.35 -13.61 6.21
N PHE A 232 -15.64 -13.83 7.32
CA PHE A 232 -15.19 -12.75 8.19
C PHE A 232 -14.26 -11.78 7.46
N LEU A 233 -13.21 -12.29 6.81
CA LEU A 233 -12.26 -11.46 6.07
C LEU A 233 -12.93 -10.71 4.92
N GLU A 234 -13.90 -11.30 4.22
CA GLU A 234 -14.72 -10.60 3.21
C GLU A 234 -15.52 -9.41 3.80
N LEU A 235 -15.91 -9.47 5.08
CA LEU A 235 -16.60 -8.37 5.77
C LEU A 235 -15.63 -7.29 6.27
N VAL A 236 -14.48 -7.68 6.81
CA VAL A 236 -13.59 -6.75 7.53
C VAL A 236 -12.46 -6.20 6.66
N TYR A 237 -11.93 -7.01 5.75
CA TYR A 237 -10.82 -6.68 4.87
C TYR A 237 -11.37 -6.31 3.49
N PHE A 238 -11.39 -5.02 3.18
CA PHE A 238 -12.05 -4.49 1.99
C PHE A 238 -11.40 -5.04 0.71
N ASN A 239 -10.09 -5.19 0.71
CA ASN A 239 -9.34 -5.74 -0.42
C ASN A 239 -9.23 -7.28 -0.43
N TYR A 240 -10.07 -8.00 0.33
CA TYR A 240 -10.06 -9.46 0.33
C TYR A 240 -10.36 -10.02 -1.05
N LYS A 241 -9.42 -10.78 -1.61
CA LYS A 241 -9.64 -11.57 -2.82
C LYS A 241 -10.30 -12.88 -2.42
N THR A 242 -11.21 -13.36 -3.24
CA THR A 242 -11.86 -14.68 -3.15
C THR A 242 -11.19 -15.65 -4.10
N GLU A 243 -11.41 -16.95 -3.91
CA GLU A 243 -10.75 -17.96 -4.75
C GLU A 243 -11.15 -17.88 -6.21
N VAL A 244 -12.39 -17.47 -6.46
CA VAL A 244 -12.91 -17.26 -7.81
C VAL A 244 -12.16 -16.10 -8.47
N GLU A 245 -11.93 -15.01 -7.74
CA GLU A 245 -11.15 -13.88 -8.24
C GLU A 245 -9.68 -14.24 -8.42
N VAL A 246 -9.08 -15.01 -7.51
CA VAL A 246 -7.70 -15.51 -7.65
C VAL A 246 -7.57 -16.40 -8.89
N ALA A 247 -8.51 -17.34 -9.08
CA ALA A 247 -8.52 -18.22 -10.25
C ALA A 247 -8.76 -17.46 -11.55
N LYS A 248 -9.62 -16.43 -11.53
CA LYS A 248 -9.83 -15.52 -12.66
C LYS A 248 -8.55 -14.74 -12.97
N ARG A 249 -7.94 -14.09 -11.97
CA ARG A 249 -6.71 -13.31 -12.10
C ARG A 249 -5.54 -14.16 -12.57
N ALA A 250 -5.44 -15.42 -12.15
CA ALA A 250 -4.41 -16.34 -12.65
C ALA A 250 -4.54 -16.61 -14.16
N LYS A 251 -5.76 -16.59 -14.72
CA LYS A 251 -6.00 -16.81 -16.16
C LYS A 251 -5.80 -15.55 -17.00
N GLU A 252 -5.84 -14.36 -16.39
CA GLU A 252 -5.68 -13.09 -17.10
C GLU A 252 -4.27 -12.92 -17.69
N VAL A 253 -4.18 -12.32 -18.88
CA VAL A 253 -2.89 -11.98 -19.49
C VAL A 253 -2.25 -10.83 -18.70
N ASP A 254 -0.94 -10.90 -18.50
CA ASP A 254 -0.20 -9.85 -17.79
C ASP A 254 0.09 -8.70 -18.75
N THR A 255 -0.89 -7.81 -18.91
CA THR A 255 -0.83 -6.69 -19.84
C THR A 255 0.27 -5.70 -19.47
N GLU A 256 0.50 -5.47 -18.17
CA GLU A 256 1.55 -4.56 -17.70
C GLU A 256 2.95 -5.10 -18.04
N TYR A 257 3.19 -6.39 -17.80
CA TYR A 257 4.42 -7.06 -18.22
C TYR A 257 4.62 -6.93 -19.74
N ASN A 258 3.58 -7.24 -20.51
CA ASN A 258 3.65 -7.19 -21.98
C ASN A 258 3.98 -5.79 -22.47
N ASN A 259 3.30 -4.77 -21.93
CA ASN A 259 3.54 -3.37 -22.28
C ASN A 259 4.98 -2.98 -21.97
N ILE A 260 5.52 -3.32 -20.80
CA ILE A 260 6.92 -3.01 -20.45
C ILE A 260 7.89 -3.59 -21.50
N VAL A 261 7.74 -4.88 -21.83
CA VAL A 261 8.66 -5.57 -22.75
C VAL A 261 8.53 -5.02 -24.16
N ILE A 262 7.30 -4.83 -24.66
CA ILE A 262 7.03 -4.27 -25.99
C ILE A 262 7.59 -2.85 -26.08
N ASN A 263 7.36 -2.02 -25.06
CA ASN A 263 7.83 -0.63 -25.04
C ASN A 263 9.35 -0.54 -25.05
N TRP A 264 10.04 -1.39 -24.27
CA TRP A 264 11.50 -1.45 -24.32
C TRP A 264 12.01 -1.84 -25.70
N LYS A 265 11.39 -2.85 -26.33
CA LYS A 265 11.79 -3.29 -27.65
C LYS A 265 11.55 -2.23 -28.71
N ARG A 266 10.39 -1.58 -28.72
CA ARG A 266 10.10 -0.51 -29.67
C ARG A 266 11.06 0.66 -29.51
N LEU A 267 11.40 1.06 -28.29
CA LEU A 267 12.40 2.10 -28.06
C LEU A 267 13.79 1.68 -28.57
N LEU A 268 14.18 0.42 -28.37
CA LEU A 268 15.46 -0.11 -28.88
C LEU A 268 15.48 -0.23 -30.40
N GLU A 269 14.41 -0.71 -31.01
CA GLU A 269 14.24 -0.81 -32.47
C GLU A 269 14.37 0.56 -33.13
N VAL A 270 13.79 1.62 -32.53
CA VAL A 270 13.93 3.00 -33.02
C VAL A 270 15.38 3.50 -32.90
N MET A 271 16.07 3.21 -31.79
CA MET A 271 17.47 3.61 -31.60
C MET A 271 18.43 2.82 -32.52
N ASP A 272 18.06 1.61 -32.91
CA ASP A 272 18.84 0.78 -33.82
C ASP A 272 18.54 1.14 -35.29
N SER A 273 17.27 1.43 -35.64
CA SER A 273 16.87 1.80 -37.01
C SER A 273 17.48 3.11 -37.48
N THR A 274 17.71 4.07 -36.57
CA THR A 274 18.42 5.31 -36.92
C THR A 274 19.82 5.02 -37.48
N LYS A 275 20.46 3.92 -37.06
CA LYS A 275 21.77 3.52 -37.60
C LYS A 275 21.66 2.94 -38.99
N GLU A 276 20.65 2.09 -39.23
CA GLU A 276 20.44 1.45 -40.53
C GLU A 276 19.99 2.47 -41.60
N GLU A 277 19.08 3.38 -41.25
CA GLU A 277 18.64 4.44 -42.17
C GLU A 277 19.78 5.38 -42.55
N GLU A 278 20.64 5.75 -41.60
CA GLU A 278 21.83 6.57 -41.88
C GLU A 278 22.85 5.82 -42.77
N GLN A 279 23.13 4.54 -42.48
CA GLN A 279 24.00 3.72 -43.33
C GLN A 279 23.45 3.60 -44.75
N LYS A 280 22.14 3.44 -44.91
CA LYS A 280 21.49 3.40 -46.22
C LYS A 280 21.62 4.73 -46.96
N LYS A 281 21.38 5.86 -46.29
CA LYS A 281 21.56 7.20 -46.88
C LYS A 281 23.01 7.46 -47.31
N LEU A 282 23.99 7.02 -46.52
CA LEU A 282 25.41 7.12 -46.87
C LEU A 282 25.75 6.26 -48.08
N ALA A 283 25.25 5.02 -48.15
CA ALA A 283 25.44 4.15 -49.30
C ALA A 283 24.78 4.72 -50.57
N GLU A 284 23.58 5.30 -50.46
CA GLU A 284 22.89 5.99 -51.55
C GLU A 284 23.63 7.25 -52.00
N ALA A 285 24.14 8.06 -51.06
CA ALA A 285 24.94 9.24 -51.36
C ALA A 285 26.28 8.89 -52.05
N GLN A 286 26.95 7.83 -51.60
CA GLN A 286 28.17 7.32 -52.26
C GLN A 286 27.87 6.82 -53.67
N LYS A 287 26.76 6.10 -53.86
CA LYS A 287 26.34 5.63 -55.18
C LYS A 287 25.99 6.79 -56.12
N ASN A 288 25.30 7.83 -55.62
CA ASN A 288 24.99 9.01 -56.42
C ASN A 288 26.25 9.84 -56.75
N ALA A 289 27.22 9.91 -55.84
CA ALA A 289 28.51 10.54 -56.12
C ALA A 289 29.31 9.76 -57.17
N GLU A 290 29.25 8.43 -57.19
CA GLU A 290 29.85 7.61 -58.25
C GLU A 290 29.16 7.79 -59.61
N ILE A 291 27.82 7.93 -59.63
CA ILE A 291 27.06 8.20 -60.86
C ILE A 291 27.41 9.59 -61.41
N ASN A 292 27.35 10.64 -60.58
CA ASN A 292 27.68 12.00 -61.02
C ASN A 292 29.15 12.18 -61.45
N LYS A 293 30.06 11.30 -61.01
CA LYS A 293 31.45 11.31 -61.47
C LYS A 293 31.64 10.63 -62.83
N LYS A 294 30.64 9.86 -63.28
CA LYS A 294 30.68 9.11 -64.54
C LYS A 294 30.04 9.86 -65.71
N ASP A 295 29.21 10.87 -65.42
CA ASP A 295 28.48 11.67 -66.40
C ASP A 295 29.14 13.06 -66.66
N HIS A 296 30.41 13.27 -66.28
CA HIS A 296 31.11 14.55 -66.45
C HIS A 296 32.25 14.52 -67.49
N ASP A 297 32.22 13.56 -68.42
CA ASP A 297 33.25 13.46 -69.48
C ASP A 297 32.71 13.56 -70.92
N ASP A 298 31.41 13.72 -71.17
CA ASP A 298 30.88 13.86 -72.53
C ASP A 298 29.98 15.11 -72.70
N ASP A 299 30.62 16.09 -73.33
CA ASP A 299 30.10 17.09 -74.27
C ASP A 299 29.22 18.28 -73.84
N ASP A 300 29.66 19.40 -74.42
CA ASP A 300 29.04 20.71 -74.57
C ASP A 300 27.67 20.66 -75.27
N ASP A 301 26.98 21.79 -75.14
CA ASP A 301 25.94 22.34 -76.01
C ASP A 301 24.45 22.14 -75.63
N ASP A 302 23.86 23.33 -75.49
CA ASP A 302 22.51 23.76 -75.87
C ASP A 302 21.29 23.43 -74.98
N ASP A 303 20.87 24.51 -74.32
CA ASP A 303 19.56 25.15 -74.40
C ASP A 303 18.26 24.41 -73.98
N ASP A 304 17.59 25.15 -73.10
CA ASP A 304 16.15 25.41 -73.02
C ASP A 304 15.19 24.59 -72.14
N GLU A 305 14.39 25.42 -71.47
CA GLU A 305 12.96 25.29 -71.19
C GLU A 305 12.44 24.57 -69.93
N PHE A 306 12.03 25.44 -68.99
CA PHE A 306 10.68 25.52 -68.41
C PHE A 306 10.01 24.24 -67.91
N GLY A 307 9.87 24.15 -66.59
CA GLY A 307 8.94 23.21 -65.94
C GLY A 307 8.71 23.54 -64.48
N SER A 308 7.92 24.59 -64.20
CA SER A 308 7.40 24.88 -62.86
C SER A 308 6.50 23.75 -62.38
N SER A 309 6.87 23.08 -61.29
CA SER A 309 5.97 22.22 -60.52
C SER A 309 6.08 22.58 -59.04
N ASP A 310 5.07 23.31 -58.59
CA ASP A 310 4.79 23.61 -57.18
C ASP A 310 4.27 22.34 -56.50
N ASP A 311 5.17 21.47 -56.03
CA ASP A 311 4.80 20.29 -55.24
C ASP A 311 4.94 20.55 -53.72
N ASP A 312 3.76 20.80 -53.14
CA ASP A 312 3.28 20.56 -51.77
C ASP A 312 4.29 20.08 -50.69
N LEU A 313 4.91 21.05 -49.99
CA LEU A 313 5.77 20.88 -48.81
C LEU A 313 4.96 20.90 -47.50
N SER A 314 4.04 19.96 -47.29
CA SER A 314 3.21 19.90 -46.08
C SER A 314 3.38 18.60 -45.27
N SER A 315 4.62 18.21 -44.97
CA SER A 315 4.92 17.21 -43.92
C SER A 315 6.33 17.42 -43.33
N VAL A 316 6.53 18.52 -42.62
CA VAL A 316 7.74 18.74 -41.80
C VAL A 316 7.62 17.88 -40.52
N GLY A 317 7.74 16.56 -40.69
CA GLY A 317 8.06 15.68 -39.58
C GLY A 317 9.42 16.09 -39.04
N ALA A 318 9.58 16.15 -37.72
CA ALA A 318 10.84 16.54 -37.07
C ALA A 318 11.97 15.59 -37.50
N THR A 319 12.69 15.92 -38.57
CA THR A 319 13.82 15.16 -39.05
C THR A 319 14.97 15.34 -38.07
N LEU A 320 15.43 14.22 -37.51
CA LEU A 320 16.59 14.17 -36.62
C LEU A 320 17.82 14.80 -37.32
N PRO A 321 18.72 15.46 -36.58
CA PRO A 321 19.97 15.96 -37.14
C PRO A 321 20.73 14.78 -37.76
N PRO A 322 21.17 14.88 -39.03
CA PRO A 322 21.94 13.81 -39.65
C PRO A 322 23.28 13.65 -38.90
N ASN A 323 23.71 12.41 -38.64
CA ASN A 323 25.01 12.01 -38.07
C ASN A 323 25.09 11.89 -36.54
N ILE A 324 24.02 11.48 -35.86
CA ILE A 324 24.05 11.23 -34.40
C ILE A 324 23.75 9.76 -34.11
N GLU A 325 24.76 9.02 -33.63
CA GLU A 325 24.56 7.66 -33.17
C GLU A 325 23.96 7.65 -31.76
N ILE A 326 22.70 7.22 -31.66
CA ILE A 326 21.98 7.17 -30.38
C ILE A 326 22.34 5.88 -29.63
N LEU A 327 22.90 6.02 -28.43
CA LEU A 327 23.20 4.90 -27.54
C LEU A 327 22.14 4.79 -26.42
N PRO A 328 21.56 3.59 -26.19
CA PRO A 328 20.59 3.41 -25.12
C PRO A 328 21.23 3.56 -23.73
N PRO A 329 20.47 4.01 -22.72
CA PRO A 329 20.95 4.02 -21.34
C PRO A 329 21.26 2.59 -20.86
N THR A 330 22.34 2.42 -20.10
CA THR A 330 22.69 1.12 -19.49
C THR A 330 21.63 0.62 -18.52
N ASN A 331 20.86 1.54 -17.93
CA ASN A 331 19.78 1.27 -17.00
C ASN A 331 18.39 1.45 -17.63
N LEU A 332 18.24 1.16 -18.93
CA LEU A 332 16.96 1.23 -19.66
C LEU A 332 15.82 0.51 -18.94
N HIS A 333 16.13 -0.60 -18.25
CA HIS A 333 15.16 -1.36 -17.46
C HIS A 333 14.45 -0.57 -16.34
N ARG A 334 14.96 0.60 -15.95
CA ARG A 334 14.31 1.50 -14.98
C ARG A 334 13.16 2.31 -15.58
N LEU A 335 12.99 2.29 -16.90
CA LEU A 335 11.89 2.96 -17.60
C LEU A 335 10.73 1.98 -17.81
N ARG A 336 9.87 1.80 -16.80
CA ARG A 336 8.74 0.86 -16.86
C ARG A 336 7.45 1.58 -17.22
N ILE A 337 7.09 1.58 -18.50
CA ILE A 337 5.82 2.12 -18.99
C ILE A 337 4.80 0.98 -18.96
N ARG A 338 3.93 0.96 -17.94
CA ARG A 338 3.01 -0.15 -17.63
C ARG A 338 1.65 -0.03 -18.30
N THR A 339 1.09 1.16 -18.30
CA THR A 339 -0.33 1.40 -18.60
C THR A 339 -0.63 1.56 -20.09
N HIS A 340 0.37 1.89 -20.89
CA HIS A 340 0.22 2.25 -22.29
C HIS A 340 1.18 1.45 -23.17
N GLU A 341 0.69 0.93 -24.28
CA GLU A 341 1.52 0.27 -25.30
C GLU A 341 1.94 1.33 -26.33
N LEU A 342 3.23 1.67 -26.37
CA LEU A 342 3.78 2.74 -27.22
C LEU A 342 3.71 2.36 -28.69
N HIS A 343 2.99 3.10 -29.53
CA HIS A 343 3.05 2.86 -30.98
C HIS A 343 4.47 3.12 -31.53
N PRO A 344 4.94 2.46 -32.61
CA PRO A 344 6.25 2.73 -33.21
C PRO A 344 6.48 4.22 -33.53
N SER A 345 5.46 4.97 -33.93
CA SER A 345 5.54 6.42 -34.15
C SER A 345 5.77 7.19 -32.85
N GLU A 346 5.03 6.88 -31.79
CA GLU A 346 5.21 7.49 -30.46
C GLU A 346 6.62 7.19 -29.92
N ALA A 347 7.12 5.97 -30.11
CA ALA A 347 8.48 5.61 -29.73
C ALA A 347 9.53 6.47 -30.47
N ARG A 348 9.34 6.73 -31.78
CA ARG A 348 10.19 7.66 -32.55
C ARG A 348 10.15 9.07 -32.01
N GLU A 349 8.97 9.60 -31.73
CA GLU A 349 8.79 10.94 -31.15
C GLU A 349 9.43 11.05 -29.77
N ILE A 350 9.30 10.03 -28.92
CA ILE A 350 9.92 9.97 -27.59
C ILE A 350 11.45 9.99 -27.72
N ILE A 351 12.02 9.17 -28.61
CA ILE A 351 13.47 9.15 -28.80
C ILE A 351 13.98 10.48 -29.36
N ALA A 352 13.27 11.09 -30.32
CA ALA A 352 13.62 12.40 -30.85
C ALA A 352 13.57 13.51 -29.80
N ALA A 353 12.50 13.55 -28.98
CA ALA A 353 12.37 14.49 -27.89
C ALA A 353 13.43 14.25 -26.80
N ALA A 354 13.73 12.99 -26.48
CA ALA A 354 14.76 12.65 -25.51
C ALA A 354 16.16 13.06 -25.99
N LEU A 355 16.44 12.88 -27.28
CA LEU A 355 17.69 13.32 -27.89
C LEU A 355 17.84 14.84 -27.79
N LYS A 356 16.77 15.59 -28.10
CA LYS A 356 16.77 17.06 -27.93
C LYS A 356 17.05 17.46 -26.48
N PHE A 357 16.37 16.84 -25.50
CA PHE A 357 16.63 17.13 -24.09
C PHE A 357 18.04 16.77 -23.64
N GLN A 358 18.63 15.71 -24.20
CA GLN A 358 20.00 15.33 -23.89
C GLN A 358 20.99 16.34 -24.47
N LEU A 359 20.81 16.75 -25.73
CA LEU A 359 21.66 17.77 -26.36
C LEU A 359 21.59 19.12 -25.63
N ASP A 360 20.39 19.53 -25.19
CA ASP A 360 20.20 20.74 -24.39
C ASP A 360 20.89 20.64 -23.02
N ALA A 361 20.87 19.45 -22.39
CA ALA A 361 21.55 19.21 -21.12
C ALA A 361 23.07 19.24 -21.29
N ASP A 362 23.60 18.57 -22.31
CA ASP A 362 25.02 18.55 -22.62
C ASP A 362 25.54 19.97 -22.96
N ALA A 363 24.76 20.76 -23.71
CA ALA A 363 25.10 22.15 -24.03
C ALA A 363 25.18 23.05 -22.77
N ARG A 364 24.30 22.82 -21.77
CA ARG A 364 24.35 23.54 -20.49
C ARG A 364 25.57 23.15 -19.67
N SER A 365 25.89 21.85 -19.60
CA SER A 365 27.09 21.38 -18.90
C SER A 365 28.37 21.96 -19.51
N LEU A 366 28.46 22.03 -20.84
CA LEU A 366 29.58 22.69 -21.53
C LEU A 366 29.64 24.20 -21.24
N ALA A 367 28.49 24.87 -21.18
CA ALA A 367 28.43 26.29 -20.83
C ALA A 367 28.88 26.53 -19.37
N GLU A 368 28.45 25.67 -18.43
CA GLU A 368 28.85 25.72 -17.02
C GLU A 368 30.36 25.45 -16.83
N GLU A 369 30.93 24.52 -17.58
CA GLU A 369 32.38 24.27 -17.61
C GLU A 369 33.16 25.47 -18.17
N SER A 370 32.64 26.13 -19.20
CA SER A 370 33.28 27.31 -19.78
C SER A 370 33.15 28.58 -18.93
N THR A 371 32.12 28.67 -18.08
CA THR A 371 31.82 29.84 -17.27
C THR A 371 32.29 29.72 -15.82
N SER A 372 32.71 28.53 -15.39
CA SER A 372 33.40 28.34 -14.11
C SER A 372 34.76 29.03 -14.19
N PRO A 373 34.96 30.22 -13.60
CA PRO A 373 36.27 30.87 -13.63
C PRO A 373 37.25 29.91 -12.97
N SER A 374 38.41 29.68 -13.61
CA SER A 374 39.50 28.90 -13.03
C SER A 374 40.00 29.63 -11.78
N ASN A 375 39.31 29.47 -10.65
CA ASN A 375 39.70 30.05 -9.39
C ASN A 375 40.78 29.15 -8.80
N ASN A 376 41.93 29.17 -9.47
CA ASN A 376 43.17 28.54 -9.09
C ASN A 376 43.82 29.41 -7.99
N ASN A 377 43.08 29.66 -6.91
CA ASN A 377 43.60 30.32 -5.72
C ASN A 377 43.80 29.28 -4.63
N ASN A 378 45.03 28.76 -4.66
CA ASN A 378 45.74 28.13 -3.56
C ASN A 378 45.64 29.03 -2.31
N THR A 379 44.59 28.86 -1.50
CA THR A 379 44.47 29.53 -0.20
C THR A 379 44.49 28.47 0.89
N ASN A 380 45.71 28.21 1.35
CA ASN A 380 46.02 27.63 2.64
C ASN A 380 45.26 28.44 3.71
N ASN A 381 44.21 27.87 4.30
CA ASN A 381 43.55 28.46 5.46
C ASN A 381 43.42 27.41 6.56
N ASN A 382 44.50 27.28 7.31
CA ASN A 382 44.51 26.78 8.67
C ASN A 382 43.70 27.76 9.52
N ASN A 383 42.52 27.36 9.99
CA ASN A 383 41.85 28.03 11.08
C ASN A 383 41.49 26.99 12.15
N ASN A 384 42.33 26.98 13.18
CA ASN A 384 41.98 26.59 14.54
C ASN A 384 40.69 27.31 14.95
N ASN A 385 39.79 26.58 15.58
CA ASN A 385 39.04 27.11 16.71
C ASN A 385 38.74 26.01 17.71
N ASN A 386 39.25 26.23 18.92
CA ASN A 386 38.84 25.63 20.17
C ASN A 386 37.36 25.90 20.45
N ASN A 387 36.70 24.96 21.13
CA ASN A 387 36.12 25.15 22.46
C ASN A 387 35.51 23.82 22.94
N ASP A 388 36.14 23.22 23.94
CA ASP A 388 35.60 22.99 25.30
C ASP A 388 34.06 22.96 25.43
N ASP A 389 33.51 21.81 25.82
CA ASP A 389 33.00 21.61 27.19
C ASP A 389 32.51 20.16 27.41
N GLU A 390 33.17 19.52 28.39
CA GLU A 390 32.65 18.64 29.44
C GLU A 390 31.41 17.76 29.17
N ASN A 391 31.58 16.44 29.17
CA ASN A 391 31.11 15.67 30.34
C ASN A 391 31.64 14.23 30.38
N ASP A 392 32.05 13.87 31.59
CA ASP A 392 32.55 12.58 32.03
C ASP A 392 31.49 11.47 31.92
N ASN A 393 31.93 10.27 31.52
CA ASN A 393 31.66 9.07 32.32
C ASN A 393 32.60 7.95 31.90
N GLU A 394 33.48 7.61 32.84
CA GLU A 394 34.19 6.35 32.97
C GLU A 394 33.22 5.17 32.86
N ILE A 395 33.60 4.10 32.15
CA ILE A 395 33.47 2.70 32.58
C ILE A 395 34.45 1.86 31.75
N GLU A 396 35.48 1.45 32.47
CA GLU A 396 36.22 0.18 32.46
C GLU A 396 36.38 -0.64 31.17
N LYS A 397 37.67 -0.76 30.84
CA LYS A 397 38.38 -1.81 30.09
C LYS A 397 37.86 -3.22 30.40
N GLU A 398 37.67 -4.02 29.36
CA GLU A 398 38.23 -5.37 29.32
C GLU A 398 38.79 -5.66 27.92
N ASN A 399 40.05 -6.10 27.96
CA ASN A 399 40.86 -6.68 26.90
C ASN A 399 40.13 -7.84 26.20
N GLU A 400 40.31 -7.96 24.88
CA GLU A 400 40.81 -9.23 24.35
C GLU A 400 41.46 -9.03 22.98
N ASN A 401 42.61 -9.69 22.86
CA ASN A 401 43.53 -9.69 21.75
C ASN A 401 42.86 -10.25 20.49
N ASP A 402 43.19 -9.71 19.32
CA ASP A 402 43.60 -10.59 18.25
C ASP A 402 44.58 -9.89 17.30
N GLU A 403 45.62 -10.66 17.04
CA GLU A 403 46.92 -10.38 16.48
C GLU A 403 46.89 -10.71 14.99
N LEU A 404 46.96 -9.71 14.09
CA LEU A 404 47.32 -9.95 12.69
C LEU A 404 48.12 -8.78 12.08
N ASP A 405 49.32 -9.15 11.62
CA ASP A 405 50.30 -8.45 10.78
C ASP A 405 49.83 -7.26 9.91
N PRO A 406 50.69 -6.23 9.77
CA PRO A 406 50.81 -5.48 8.53
C PRO A 406 52.16 -5.76 7.87
N LYS A 407 52.14 -6.54 6.77
CA LYS A 407 53.18 -6.43 5.74
C LYS A 407 52.76 -5.32 4.77
N GLU A 408 53.35 -4.14 4.96
CA GLU A 408 53.42 -3.11 3.93
C GLU A 408 54.19 -3.67 2.72
N MET A 409 53.50 -3.78 1.59
CA MET A 409 54.13 -3.86 0.28
C MET A 409 53.82 -2.58 -0.48
N ASP A 410 54.90 -1.92 -0.87
CA ASP A 410 54.95 -0.86 -1.89
C ASP A 410 54.11 -1.21 -3.12
N ALA A 411 53.20 -0.31 -3.48
CA ALA A 411 52.62 -0.23 -4.81
C ALA A 411 52.32 1.22 -5.17
N THR A 412 53.37 1.92 -5.60
CA THR A 412 53.28 3.14 -6.41
C THR A 412 52.53 2.82 -7.71
N THR A 413 51.26 3.21 -7.80
CA THR A 413 50.48 3.13 -9.05
C THR A 413 50.11 4.54 -9.51
N ALA A 414 50.52 4.84 -10.74
CA ALA A 414 50.52 6.14 -11.38
C ALA A 414 49.11 6.72 -11.69
N PRO A 415 48.95 8.05 -11.70
CA PRO A 415 47.76 8.72 -12.21
C PRO A 415 47.95 9.00 -13.71
N HIS A 416 47.61 8.04 -14.59
CA HIS A 416 47.68 8.28 -16.05
C HIS A 416 46.49 7.73 -16.86
N ALA A 417 45.42 7.27 -16.22
CA ALA A 417 44.28 6.66 -16.94
C ALA A 417 43.13 7.64 -17.29
N GLN A 418 43.07 8.84 -16.73
CA GLN A 418 42.00 9.82 -17.04
C GLN A 418 42.38 10.84 -18.13
N GLU A 419 43.66 11.01 -18.43
CA GLU A 419 44.12 11.98 -19.45
C GLU A 419 44.15 11.40 -20.87
N GLN A 420 44.16 10.06 -21.01
CA GLN A 420 44.10 9.38 -22.31
C GLN A 420 42.69 9.36 -22.93
N GLN A 421 41.61 9.39 -22.13
CA GLN A 421 40.25 9.52 -22.66
C GLN A 421 39.96 10.91 -23.25
N ALA A 422 40.64 11.96 -22.79
CA ALA A 422 40.46 13.32 -23.31
C ALA A 422 41.30 13.60 -24.58
N GLN A 423 42.28 12.76 -24.91
CA GLN A 423 43.13 12.92 -26.10
C GLN A 423 42.67 12.07 -27.30
N GLU A 424 41.95 10.95 -27.08
CA GLU A 424 41.33 10.20 -28.19
C GLU A 424 40.15 10.95 -28.85
N GLU A 425 39.48 11.87 -28.15
CA GLU A 425 38.34 12.64 -28.72
C GLU A 425 38.74 13.71 -29.75
N LYS A 426 40.03 14.05 -29.90
CA LYS A 426 40.48 15.13 -30.80
C LYS A 426 40.91 14.70 -32.20
N GLN A 427 40.91 13.40 -32.54
CA GLN A 427 41.37 12.92 -33.86
C GLN A 427 40.28 12.32 -34.78
N GLU A 428 39.00 12.28 -34.39
CA GLU A 428 37.90 11.87 -35.28
C GLU A 428 37.15 13.07 -35.89
N GLN A 429 37.81 13.90 -36.73
CA GLN A 429 37.15 15.05 -37.39
C GLN A 429 36.14 14.67 -38.51
N GLY A 430 35.83 13.38 -38.66
CA GLY A 430 34.73 12.88 -39.49
C GLY A 430 33.84 11.83 -38.80
N GLY A 431 33.96 11.69 -37.48
CA GLY A 431 33.28 10.65 -36.69
C GLY A 431 31.85 11.03 -36.30
N PHE A 432 30.95 10.04 -36.31
CA PHE A 432 29.57 10.19 -35.82
C PHE A 432 29.58 10.60 -34.35
N ARG A 433 28.83 11.66 -34.00
CA ARG A 433 28.67 12.05 -32.60
C ARG A 433 27.82 10.99 -31.90
N LYS A 434 28.42 10.23 -30.98
CA LYS A 434 27.70 9.27 -30.14
C LYS A 434 27.03 9.99 -28.99
N VAL A 435 25.69 9.96 -28.94
CA VAL A 435 24.92 10.57 -27.85
C VAL A 435 24.23 9.48 -27.05
N ARG A 436 24.57 9.37 -25.77
CA ARG A 436 23.96 8.40 -24.86
C ARG A 436 22.77 9.01 -24.14
N LEU A 437 21.59 8.46 -24.37
CA LEU A 437 20.38 8.97 -23.72
C LEU A 437 20.37 8.63 -22.23
N SER A 438 20.06 9.62 -21.40
CA SER A 438 19.81 9.41 -19.97
C SER A 438 18.35 9.05 -19.68
N ILE A 439 18.12 8.26 -18.62
CA ILE A 439 16.76 7.89 -18.16
C ILE A 439 15.89 9.12 -17.83
N PRO A 440 16.39 10.18 -17.17
CA PRO A 440 15.61 11.39 -16.93
C PRO A 440 15.11 12.03 -18.23
N CYS A 441 15.94 12.07 -19.29
CA CYS A 441 15.54 12.60 -20.59
C CYS A 441 14.45 11.75 -21.24
N LEU A 442 14.58 10.42 -21.23
CA LEU A 442 13.52 9.52 -21.73
C LEU A 442 12.22 9.67 -20.95
N ARG A 443 12.27 9.80 -19.61
CA ARG A 443 11.08 10.02 -18.79
C ARG A 443 10.42 11.36 -19.10
N ARG A 444 11.19 12.42 -19.30
CA ARG A 444 10.68 13.74 -19.67
C ARG A 444 10.06 13.71 -21.07
N ALA A 445 10.72 13.06 -22.03
CA ALA A 445 10.23 12.88 -23.39
C ALA A 445 8.94 12.04 -23.46
N TYR A 446 8.88 10.94 -22.72
CA TYR A 446 7.66 10.14 -22.60
C TYR A 446 6.49 11.00 -22.10
N ARG A 447 6.69 11.81 -21.06
CA ARG A 447 5.66 12.73 -20.55
C ARG A 447 5.25 13.78 -21.57
N SER A 448 6.17 14.33 -22.37
CA SER A 448 5.82 15.35 -23.37
C SER A 448 5.06 14.79 -24.58
N VAL A 449 5.30 13.53 -24.94
CA VAL A 449 4.67 12.89 -26.12
C VAL A 449 3.33 12.25 -25.77
N THR A 450 3.27 11.48 -24.68
CA THR A 450 2.10 10.61 -24.40
C THR A 450 1.08 11.21 -23.45
N GLN A 451 1.42 12.22 -22.65
CA GLN A 451 0.40 12.88 -21.84
C GLN A 451 -0.37 13.85 -22.75
N PRO A 452 -1.72 13.76 -22.80
CA PRO A 452 -2.51 14.78 -23.50
C PRO A 452 -2.09 16.15 -22.95
N GLN A 453 -1.98 17.14 -23.84
CA GLN A 453 -1.57 18.51 -23.45
C GLN A 453 -2.25 18.84 -22.12
N PRO A 454 -1.48 19.26 -21.10
CA PRO A 454 -2.02 19.43 -19.76
C PRO A 454 -3.29 20.26 -19.86
N LEU A 455 -4.40 19.75 -19.30
CA LEU A 455 -5.69 20.43 -19.27
C LEU A 455 -5.45 21.93 -19.02
N PRO A 456 -6.06 22.83 -19.83
CA PRO A 456 -5.66 24.22 -19.95
C PRO A 456 -5.45 24.84 -18.57
N ASN A 457 -4.19 25.23 -18.31
CA ASN A 457 -3.60 25.88 -17.13
C ASN A 457 -4.60 26.39 -16.06
N ARG A 458 -5.33 25.51 -15.38
CA ARG A 458 -6.16 25.86 -14.21
C ARG A 458 -5.32 26.18 -12.96
N TYR A 459 -3.99 26.06 -13.06
CA TYR A 459 -3.02 26.44 -12.03
C TYR A 459 -2.20 27.67 -12.41
N ARG A 460 -2.76 28.63 -13.15
CA ARG A 460 -2.11 29.94 -13.40
C ARG A 460 -1.73 30.67 -12.09
N PHE A 461 -2.44 30.37 -11.00
CA PHE A 461 -2.18 30.87 -9.66
C PHE A 461 -0.74 30.61 -9.15
N LEU A 462 -0.11 29.49 -9.53
CA LEU A 462 1.27 29.17 -9.10
C LEU A 462 2.35 29.84 -9.98
N ARG A 463 1.97 30.39 -11.14
CA ARG A 463 2.91 31.07 -12.05
C ARG A 463 2.90 32.59 -11.88
N GLU A 464 1.84 33.13 -11.28
CA GLU A 464 1.69 34.56 -10.96
C GLU A 464 2.32 34.95 -9.61
N HIS A 465 2.72 33.97 -8.81
CA HIS A 465 3.51 34.22 -7.61
C HIS A 465 4.93 33.73 -7.83
N GLU A 466 5.90 34.61 -7.60
CA GLU A 466 7.35 34.39 -7.76
C GLU A 466 7.82 33.14 -7.00
N GLU A 467 9.02 32.64 -7.33
CA GLU A 467 9.60 31.37 -6.82
C GLU A 467 9.63 31.26 -5.28
N ASP A 468 9.36 32.35 -4.56
CA ASP A 468 9.27 32.44 -3.10
C ASP A 468 7.85 32.17 -2.52
N TYR A 469 6.85 31.89 -3.37
CA TYR A 469 5.50 31.60 -2.88
C TYR A 469 5.40 30.18 -2.31
N ILE A 470 5.67 30.09 -1.01
CA ILE A 470 5.31 28.95 -0.19
C ILE A 470 3.81 29.04 0.12
N PRO A 471 2.97 28.12 -0.40
CA PRO A 471 1.54 28.12 -0.13
C PRO A 471 1.30 28.12 1.39
N PRO A 472 0.26 28.78 1.90
CA PRO A 472 -0.04 28.81 3.34
C PRO A 472 -0.09 27.41 3.99
N ILE A 473 -0.45 26.37 3.20
CA ILE A 473 -0.47 24.97 3.62
C ILE A 473 0.94 24.39 3.89
N MET A 474 1.97 24.90 3.21
CA MET A 474 3.38 24.54 3.45
C MET A 474 4.03 25.45 4.50
N ARG A 475 3.52 26.69 4.65
CA ARG A 475 3.97 27.64 5.68
C ARG A 475 3.52 27.24 7.10
N ALA A 476 2.47 26.42 7.22
CA ALA A 476 1.96 25.89 8.48
C ALA A 476 2.72 24.67 9.05
N GLY A 477 3.87 24.29 8.47
CA GLY A 477 4.72 23.21 8.99
C GLY A 477 4.35 21.83 8.45
N SER A 478 5.14 21.36 7.49
CA SER A 478 5.03 20.09 6.76
C SER A 478 5.39 18.84 7.59
N ARG A 479 5.03 18.76 8.88
CA ARG A 479 5.43 17.63 9.73
C ARG A 479 4.52 16.40 9.72
N LEU A 480 3.41 16.36 8.97
CA LEU A 480 2.47 15.22 9.08
C LEU A 480 1.89 14.63 7.78
N ILE A 481 2.27 15.08 6.60
CA ILE A 481 1.78 14.44 5.35
C ILE A 481 2.89 13.57 4.78
N SER A 482 2.92 12.31 5.24
CA SER A 482 3.67 11.26 4.55
C SER A 482 3.19 11.17 3.11
N ILE A 483 4.11 11.24 2.15
CA ILE A 483 3.85 11.08 0.71
C ILE A 483 3.15 9.74 0.42
N SER A 484 3.31 8.74 1.29
CA SER A 484 2.58 7.46 1.25
C SER A 484 1.07 7.59 1.44
N LYS A 485 0.56 8.66 2.08
CA LYS A 485 -0.89 8.92 2.22
C LYS A 485 -1.50 9.61 1.00
N LEU A 486 -0.71 10.25 0.14
CA LEU A 486 -1.21 10.93 -1.06
C LEU A 486 -1.53 9.97 -2.22
N SER A 487 -0.85 8.82 -2.30
CA SER A 487 -1.16 7.77 -3.29
C SER A 487 -2.55 7.15 -3.08
N PHE A 488 -3.09 7.21 -1.86
CA PHE A 488 -4.47 6.79 -1.56
C PHE A 488 -5.52 7.77 -2.09
N LEU A 489 -5.21 9.07 -2.17
CA LEU A 489 -6.14 10.09 -2.66
C LEU A 489 -6.23 10.13 -4.19
N ASP A 490 -5.18 9.76 -4.90
CA ASP A 490 -5.15 9.78 -6.38
C ASP A 490 -5.98 8.65 -7.00
N SER A 491 -6.20 7.56 -6.25
CA SER A 491 -7.02 6.41 -6.69
C SER A 491 -8.53 6.72 -6.74
N PHE A 492 -8.98 7.85 -6.16
CA PHE A 492 -10.40 8.24 -6.19
C PHE A 492 -10.81 9.01 -7.46
N ARG A 493 -9.87 9.36 -8.36
CA ARG A 493 -10.17 10.22 -9.53
C ARG A 493 -10.09 9.54 -10.90
N SER A 494 -9.65 8.29 -11.02
CA SER A 494 -9.43 7.68 -12.35
C SER A 494 -10.59 6.81 -12.89
N SER A 495 -11.75 6.80 -12.25
CA SER A 495 -12.93 6.07 -12.74
C SER A 495 -14.18 6.94 -12.64
N GLY A 496 -14.55 7.59 -13.75
CA GLY A 496 -15.82 8.32 -13.82
C GLY A 496 -15.87 9.50 -14.80
N GLY A 497 -15.47 9.29 -16.06
CA GLY A 497 -15.89 10.18 -17.13
C GLY A 497 -17.31 9.83 -17.57
N MET A 498 -18.33 10.49 -17.02
CA MET A 498 -19.65 10.55 -17.66
C MET A 498 -20.27 11.95 -17.55
N SER A 499 -20.80 12.32 -18.70
CA SER A 499 -21.46 13.56 -19.09
C SER A 499 -22.54 14.04 -18.12
N ALA A 500 -22.50 15.33 -17.79
CA ALA A 500 -23.58 16.02 -17.09
C ALA A 500 -24.78 16.19 -18.03
N THR A 501 -25.80 15.35 -17.86
CA THR A 501 -27.17 15.68 -18.29
C THR A 501 -28.11 15.54 -17.10
N SER A 502 -28.85 16.62 -16.85
CA SER A 502 -29.80 16.79 -15.77
C SER A 502 -30.99 15.84 -15.92
N VAL A 503 -31.16 14.91 -14.99
CA VAL A 503 -32.43 14.22 -14.79
C VAL A 503 -32.74 14.20 -13.30
N THR A 504 -33.96 14.61 -13.02
CA THR A 504 -34.61 14.83 -11.73
C THR A 504 -34.77 13.54 -10.91
N SER A 505 -34.42 13.61 -9.62
CA SER A 505 -35.20 13.11 -8.47
C SER A 505 -36.05 11.85 -8.70
N GLU A 506 -35.49 10.67 -8.46
CA GLU A 506 -36.16 9.54 -7.76
C GLU A 506 -35.14 8.42 -7.46
N GLY A 507 -35.01 8.07 -6.17
CA GLY A 507 -34.44 6.83 -5.64
C GLY A 507 -33.19 6.25 -6.31
N VAL A 508 -32.03 6.87 -6.12
CA VAL A 508 -30.75 6.18 -6.41
C VAL A 508 -30.33 5.44 -5.14
N ASP A 509 -30.46 4.12 -5.16
CA ASP A 509 -29.94 3.22 -4.14
C ASP A 509 -28.45 3.50 -3.91
N TYR A 510 -28.11 3.81 -2.66
CA TYR A 510 -26.73 4.00 -2.20
C TYR A 510 -26.01 2.65 -2.12
N ASP A 511 -25.69 2.05 -3.27
CA ASP A 511 -24.71 0.94 -3.36
C ASP A 511 -23.29 1.47 -3.60
N GLY A 512 -22.95 2.59 -2.94
CA GLY A 512 -21.62 3.23 -3.04
C GLY A 512 -20.46 2.35 -2.53
N ASP A 513 -20.78 1.26 -1.82
CA ASP A 513 -19.81 0.28 -1.33
C ASP A 513 -19.60 -0.93 -2.27
N GLU A 514 -20.45 -1.14 -3.30
CA GLU A 514 -20.22 -2.18 -4.31
C GLU A 514 -19.31 -1.73 -5.46
N THR A 515 -19.19 -0.41 -5.68
CA THR A 515 -18.39 0.12 -6.81
C THR A 515 -16.92 0.40 -6.47
N ARG A 516 -16.48 0.21 -5.21
CA ARG A 516 -15.06 0.28 -4.91
C ARG A 516 -14.37 -0.97 -5.47
N VAL A 517 -13.84 -0.84 -6.69
CA VAL A 517 -13.11 -1.90 -7.38
C VAL A 517 -11.96 -2.38 -6.48
N ARG A 518 -12.00 -3.65 -6.07
CA ARG A 518 -10.92 -4.29 -5.30
C ARG A 518 -9.62 -4.20 -6.10
N TRP A 519 -8.65 -3.42 -5.63
CA TRP A 519 -7.41 -3.14 -6.35
C TRP A 519 -6.43 -4.32 -6.29
N TRP A 520 -5.77 -4.62 -7.41
CA TRP A 520 -4.76 -5.67 -7.51
C TRP A 520 -3.39 -5.04 -7.69
N ALA A 521 -2.51 -5.15 -6.69
CA ALA A 521 -1.08 -4.87 -6.88
C ALA A 521 -0.33 -6.08 -7.42
N LEU A 522 -0.76 -7.30 -7.09
CA LEU A 522 -0.07 -8.51 -7.53
C LEU A 522 -0.35 -8.77 -9.03
N PRO A 523 0.69 -8.83 -9.88
CA PRO A 523 0.50 -9.07 -11.31
C PRO A 523 -0.07 -10.47 -11.61
N PRO A 524 -0.85 -10.65 -12.69
CA PRO A 524 -1.39 -11.96 -13.09
C PRO A 524 -0.32 -13.06 -13.20
N ALA A 525 0.87 -12.74 -13.73
CA ALA A 525 1.96 -13.71 -13.82
C ALA A 525 2.41 -14.20 -12.44
N MET A 526 2.45 -13.31 -11.46
CA MET A 526 2.83 -13.66 -10.10
C MET A 526 1.75 -14.52 -9.43
N VAL A 527 0.47 -14.18 -9.61
CA VAL A 527 -0.66 -15.00 -9.13
C VAL A 527 -0.61 -16.42 -9.70
N ARG A 528 -0.24 -16.58 -11.00
CA ARG A 528 -0.02 -17.91 -11.61
C ARG A 528 1.10 -18.69 -10.94
N LEU A 529 2.25 -18.06 -10.70
CA LEU A 529 3.40 -18.71 -10.07
C LEU A 529 3.06 -19.17 -8.65
N VAL A 530 2.41 -18.30 -7.89
CA VAL A 530 1.93 -18.59 -6.53
C VAL A 530 0.94 -19.77 -6.54
N THR A 531 -0.03 -19.76 -7.45
CA THR A 531 -1.01 -20.85 -7.59
C THR A 531 -0.35 -22.18 -7.96
N LYS A 532 0.60 -22.17 -8.91
CA LYS A 532 1.36 -23.37 -9.31
C LYS A 532 2.20 -23.91 -8.15
N PHE A 533 2.91 -23.04 -7.45
CA PHE A 533 3.70 -23.39 -6.27
C PHE A 533 2.82 -24.02 -5.19
N PHE A 534 1.70 -23.38 -4.87
CA PHE A 534 0.78 -23.87 -3.86
C PHE A 534 0.24 -25.25 -4.21
N ASN A 535 -0.24 -25.45 -5.44
CA ASN A 535 -0.72 -26.75 -5.91
C ASN A 535 0.38 -27.83 -5.84
N LYS A 536 1.63 -27.46 -6.16
CA LYS A 536 2.79 -28.35 -6.04
C LYS A 536 3.08 -28.74 -4.59
N GLN A 537 3.01 -27.79 -3.64
CA GLN A 537 3.24 -28.08 -2.22
C GLN A 537 2.07 -28.86 -1.62
N ALA A 538 0.83 -28.50 -1.97
CA ALA A 538 -0.38 -29.21 -1.57
C ALA A 538 -0.35 -30.69 -2.02
N ALA A 539 0.16 -30.97 -3.21
CA ALA A 539 0.31 -32.34 -3.72
C ALA A 539 1.36 -33.18 -2.97
N LYS A 540 2.33 -32.56 -2.29
CA LYS A 540 3.34 -33.27 -1.48
C LYS A 540 2.83 -33.66 -0.10
N LEU A 541 1.78 -32.99 0.39
CA LEU A 541 1.23 -33.30 1.71
C LEU A 541 0.65 -34.71 1.70
N PRO A 542 0.82 -35.49 2.79
CA PRO A 542 0.28 -36.83 2.86
C PRO A 542 -1.23 -36.75 2.65
N LYS A 543 -1.71 -37.44 1.61
CA LYS A 543 -3.16 -37.58 1.38
C LYS A 543 -3.73 -38.20 2.64
N LYS A 544 -4.50 -37.42 3.43
CA LYS A 544 -5.20 -37.95 4.59
C LYS A 544 -5.95 -39.18 4.12
N ARG A 545 -5.63 -40.35 4.71
CA ARG A 545 -6.35 -41.60 4.41
C ARG A 545 -7.82 -41.28 4.51
N GLN A 546 -8.55 -41.40 3.41
CA GLN A 546 -9.98 -41.19 3.43
C GLN A 546 -10.54 -42.17 4.46
N SER A 547 -11.05 -41.63 5.56
CA SER A 547 -11.75 -42.41 6.56
C SER A 547 -12.85 -43.17 5.84
N THR A 548 -12.79 -44.50 5.87
CA THR A 548 -13.82 -45.37 5.32
C THR A 548 -15.11 -45.34 6.14
N LEU A 549 -15.07 -44.75 7.34
CA LEU A 549 -16.28 -44.50 8.13
C LEU A 549 -17.14 -43.47 7.41
N ALA A 550 -18.46 -43.70 7.40
CA ALA A 550 -19.44 -42.79 6.82
C ALA A 550 -19.30 -41.40 7.45
N ILE A 551 -18.60 -40.52 6.74
CA ILE A 551 -18.37 -39.14 7.15
C ILE A 551 -19.73 -38.45 7.05
N SER A 552 -20.18 -37.82 8.16
CA SER A 552 -21.44 -37.08 8.12
C SER A 552 -21.37 -36.01 7.01
N PRO A 553 -22.49 -35.67 6.34
CA PRO A 553 -22.50 -34.60 5.34
C PRO A 553 -21.91 -33.28 5.87
N ARG A 554 -22.02 -33.03 7.19
CA ARG A 554 -21.40 -31.91 7.89
C ARG A 554 -19.87 -32.00 7.86
N THR A 555 -19.32 -33.13 8.29
CA THR A 555 -17.87 -33.40 8.29
C THR A 555 -17.30 -33.46 6.87
N GLN A 556 -18.09 -33.90 5.87
CA GLN A 556 -17.66 -33.89 4.47
C GLN A 556 -17.55 -32.46 3.93
N ARG A 557 -18.47 -31.56 4.31
CA ARG A 557 -18.40 -30.13 3.98
C ARG A 557 -17.25 -29.44 4.71
N ASP A 558 -17.02 -29.78 5.98
CA ASP A 558 -15.89 -29.28 6.76
C ASP A 558 -14.55 -29.76 6.16
N ASN A 559 -14.46 -31.02 5.73
CA ASN A 559 -13.29 -31.56 5.04
C ASN A 559 -13.09 -30.97 3.63
N ALA A 560 -14.18 -30.64 2.93
CA ALA A 560 -14.11 -29.92 1.66
C ALA A 560 -13.69 -28.45 1.84
N MET A 561 -13.94 -27.88 3.03
CA MET A 561 -13.49 -26.54 3.43
C MET A 561 -12.14 -26.51 4.12
N GLN A 562 -11.65 -27.64 4.67
CA GLN A 562 -10.24 -27.91 4.93
C GLN A 562 -9.52 -28.03 3.59
N LYS A 563 -9.47 -26.89 2.90
CA LYS A 563 -8.68 -26.67 1.71
C LYS A 563 -7.25 -27.04 2.05
N SER A 564 -6.56 -27.59 1.05
CA SER A 564 -5.13 -27.86 1.16
C SER A 564 -4.45 -26.61 1.73
N ALA A 565 -3.95 -26.66 2.95
CA ALA A 565 -3.15 -25.59 3.52
C ALA A 565 -1.71 -26.07 3.56
N ILE A 566 -0.76 -25.18 3.27
CA ILE A 566 0.66 -25.52 3.26
C ILE A 566 1.34 -24.90 4.48
N PRO A 567 2.44 -25.46 5.00
CA PRO A 567 3.18 -24.84 6.10
C PRO A 567 3.66 -23.43 5.73
N VAL A 568 3.56 -22.48 6.68
CA VAL A 568 4.04 -21.11 6.46
C VAL A 568 5.54 -21.07 6.18
N THR A 569 6.33 -21.95 6.81
CA THR A 569 7.77 -22.14 6.53
C THR A 569 8.04 -22.42 5.04
N ALA A 570 7.25 -23.30 4.42
CA ALA A 570 7.40 -23.62 3.00
C ALA A 570 7.08 -22.40 2.10
N PHE A 571 6.10 -21.60 2.49
CA PHE A 571 5.75 -20.35 1.80
C PHE A 571 6.84 -19.28 1.95
N LEU A 572 7.34 -19.05 3.16
CA LEU A 572 8.39 -18.04 3.42
C LEU A 572 9.73 -18.41 2.77
N ALA A 573 10.01 -19.71 2.60
CA ALA A 573 11.20 -20.21 1.90
C ALA A 573 11.07 -20.18 0.36
N ALA A 574 9.88 -19.88 -0.18
CA ALA A 574 9.68 -19.81 -1.62
C ALA A 574 10.33 -18.55 -2.22
N GLU A 575 10.69 -18.63 -3.49
CA GLU A 575 11.09 -17.48 -4.30
C GLU A 575 10.26 -17.53 -5.59
N PHE A 576 9.54 -16.46 -5.90
CA PHE A 576 8.74 -16.39 -7.12
C PHE A 576 9.44 -15.49 -8.12
N VAL A 577 9.88 -16.08 -9.21
CA VAL A 577 10.74 -15.42 -10.19
C VAL A 577 9.96 -15.24 -11.48
N THR A 578 9.76 -13.99 -11.89
CA THR A 578 9.30 -13.63 -13.24
C THR A 578 10.48 -13.13 -14.07
N ASP A 579 10.22 -12.78 -15.33
CA ASP A 579 11.26 -12.20 -16.17
C ASP A 579 11.68 -10.80 -15.72
N LEU A 580 10.86 -10.03 -14.98
CA LEU A 580 11.15 -8.64 -14.59
C LEU A 580 11.56 -8.46 -13.12
N GLU A 581 11.19 -9.41 -12.27
CA GLU A 581 11.31 -9.25 -10.83
C GLU A 581 11.35 -10.58 -10.10
N THR A 582 11.74 -10.51 -8.84
CA THR A 582 11.79 -11.62 -7.91
C THR A 582 11.00 -11.22 -6.66
N LEU A 583 9.98 -12.00 -6.33
CA LEU A 583 9.23 -11.87 -5.08
C LEU A 583 9.88 -12.73 -3.99
N ARG A 584 10.19 -12.13 -2.84
CA ARG A 584 10.80 -12.83 -1.70
C ARG A 584 9.89 -12.80 -0.45
N PRO A 585 8.96 -13.76 -0.33
CA PRO A 585 8.10 -13.92 0.85
C PRO A 585 8.84 -13.93 2.19
N ARG A 586 10.12 -14.35 2.23
CA ARG A 586 10.95 -14.33 3.44
C ARG A 586 10.98 -12.97 4.15
N LEU A 587 10.86 -11.87 3.41
CA LEU A 587 10.81 -10.51 3.96
C LEU A 587 9.56 -10.26 4.83
N LEU A 588 8.54 -11.14 4.75
CA LEU A 588 7.35 -11.09 5.58
C LEU A 588 7.50 -11.79 6.93
N ALA A 589 8.62 -12.50 7.18
CA ALA A 589 8.82 -13.23 8.43
C ALA A 589 8.63 -12.34 9.66
N ASP A 590 9.16 -11.11 9.60
CA ASP A 590 9.02 -10.12 10.68
C ASP A 590 7.57 -9.72 10.92
N LYS A 591 6.73 -9.69 9.88
CA LYS A 591 5.29 -9.42 10.01
C LYS A 591 4.55 -10.58 10.67
N PHE A 592 4.86 -11.82 10.32
CA PHE A 592 4.30 -12.99 11.00
C PHE A 592 4.67 -12.99 12.50
N LEU A 593 5.92 -12.65 12.84
CA LEU A 593 6.38 -12.50 14.22
C LEU A 593 5.70 -11.35 14.96
N GLN A 594 5.59 -10.18 14.32
CA GLN A 594 4.93 -9.00 14.87
C GLN A 594 3.48 -9.30 15.30
N TYR A 595 2.77 -10.12 14.53
CA TYR A 595 1.39 -10.51 14.81
C TYR A 595 1.26 -11.81 15.60
N SER A 596 2.36 -12.33 16.17
CA SER A 596 2.38 -13.57 16.96
C SER A 596 1.80 -14.79 16.25
N ILE A 597 1.92 -14.85 14.92
CA ILE A 597 1.47 -16.01 14.13
C ILE A 597 2.63 -17.02 14.10
N PRO A 598 2.52 -18.18 14.76
CA PRO A 598 3.64 -19.12 14.91
C PRO A 598 4.00 -19.73 13.56
N ILE A 599 5.17 -19.37 13.01
CA ILE A 599 5.61 -19.77 11.67
C ILE A 599 5.72 -21.30 11.52
N ASP A 600 6.17 -22.01 12.56
CA ASP A 600 6.47 -23.44 12.50
C ASP A 600 5.22 -24.33 12.53
N VAL A 601 4.15 -23.87 13.16
CA VAL A 601 2.92 -24.65 13.37
C VAL A 601 1.79 -24.17 12.47
N SER A 602 1.87 -22.93 11.99
CA SER A 602 0.81 -22.34 11.18
C SER A 602 0.81 -22.89 9.75
N THR A 603 -0.40 -23.02 9.22
CA THR A 603 -0.63 -23.29 7.81
C THR A 603 -1.23 -22.07 7.14
N ILE A 604 -1.05 -21.99 5.82
CA ILE A 604 -1.57 -20.90 5.00
C ILE A 604 -2.23 -21.47 3.75
N THR A 605 -3.39 -20.92 3.42
CA THR A 605 -4.16 -21.27 2.22
C THR A 605 -3.71 -20.42 1.03
N LEU A 606 -4.05 -20.85 -0.20
CA LEU A 606 -3.75 -20.10 -1.42
C LEU A 606 -4.29 -18.67 -1.34
N GLN A 607 -5.51 -18.55 -0.81
CA GLN A 607 -6.20 -17.27 -0.70
C GLN A 607 -5.45 -16.29 0.20
N GLU A 608 -4.99 -16.79 1.35
CA GLU A 608 -4.22 -16.01 2.30
C GLU A 608 -2.85 -15.63 1.75
N ILE A 609 -2.18 -16.54 1.03
CA ILE A 609 -0.93 -16.22 0.34
C ILE A 609 -1.16 -15.07 -0.64
N VAL A 610 -2.18 -15.15 -1.50
CA VAL A 610 -2.41 -14.11 -2.51
C VAL A 610 -2.79 -12.78 -1.88
N ASN A 611 -3.65 -12.76 -0.86
CA ASN A 611 -4.01 -11.53 -0.16
C ASN A 611 -2.80 -10.89 0.52
N CYS A 612 -2.01 -11.69 1.24
CA CYS A 612 -0.78 -11.24 1.89
C CYS A 612 0.23 -10.68 0.88
N LEU A 613 0.50 -11.42 -0.21
CA LEU A 613 1.42 -10.96 -1.25
C LEU A 613 0.90 -9.74 -2.01
N ASN A 614 -0.42 -9.59 -2.18
CA ASN A 614 -1.02 -8.43 -2.83
C ASN A 614 -0.87 -7.16 -1.99
N GLU A 615 -1.04 -7.26 -0.67
CA GLU A 615 -0.86 -6.15 0.25
C GLU A 615 0.60 -5.68 0.32
N PHE A 616 1.53 -6.62 0.46
CA PHE A 616 2.95 -6.33 0.64
C PHE A 616 3.77 -6.38 -0.65
N TYR A 617 3.13 -6.41 -1.82
CA TYR A 617 3.80 -6.62 -3.11
C TYR A 617 4.98 -5.67 -3.31
N THR A 618 4.80 -4.38 -3.04
CA THR A 618 5.85 -3.35 -3.22
C THR A 618 7.04 -3.52 -2.29
N GLU A 619 6.83 -4.06 -1.09
CA GLU A 619 7.89 -4.27 -0.09
C GLU A 619 8.71 -5.53 -0.41
N ILE A 620 8.06 -6.56 -0.94
CA ILE A 620 8.69 -7.87 -1.18
C ILE A 620 9.17 -8.08 -2.61
N SER A 621 8.76 -7.23 -3.55
CA SER A 621 9.21 -7.27 -4.94
C SER A 621 10.61 -6.67 -5.05
N VAL A 622 11.56 -7.49 -5.53
CA VAL A 622 12.91 -7.04 -5.87
C VAL A 622 13.00 -6.95 -7.39
N GLU A 623 13.23 -5.74 -7.91
CA GLU A 623 13.41 -5.54 -9.34
C GLU A 623 14.71 -6.20 -9.81
N LYS A 624 14.63 -6.94 -10.92
CA LYS A 624 15.82 -7.46 -11.57
C LYS A 624 16.48 -6.37 -12.41
N VAL A 625 17.80 -6.35 -12.39
CA VAL A 625 18.62 -5.48 -13.22
C VAL A 625 18.84 -6.17 -14.57
N PHE A 626 18.55 -5.46 -15.67
CA PHE A 626 18.76 -5.98 -17.03
C PHE A 626 19.76 -5.15 -17.79
N THR A 627 20.62 -5.84 -18.53
CA THR A 627 21.43 -5.25 -19.59
C THR A 627 20.59 -5.08 -20.86
N VAL A 628 20.98 -4.13 -21.72
CA VAL A 628 20.32 -3.91 -23.02
C VAL A 628 20.29 -5.18 -23.86
N SER A 629 21.38 -5.96 -23.84
CA SER A 629 21.46 -7.25 -24.54
C SER A 629 20.47 -8.29 -24.00
N GLN A 630 20.21 -8.29 -22.69
CA GLN A 630 19.18 -9.16 -22.11
C GLN A 630 17.78 -8.72 -22.54
N ILE A 631 17.48 -7.42 -22.54
CA ILE A 631 16.20 -6.86 -23.00
C ILE A 631 15.93 -7.27 -24.46
N ARG A 632 16.94 -7.15 -25.34
CA ARG A 632 16.82 -7.58 -26.74
C ARG A 632 16.47 -9.07 -26.89
N LYS A 633 17.02 -9.92 -26.02
CA LYS A 633 16.79 -11.36 -26.00
C LYS A 633 15.47 -11.77 -25.36
N MET A 634 14.76 -10.87 -24.66
CA MET A 634 13.46 -11.21 -24.07
C MET A 634 12.48 -11.63 -25.17
N PRO A 635 11.62 -12.64 -24.96
CA PRO A 635 10.61 -13.00 -25.95
C PRO A 635 9.63 -11.83 -26.12
N THR A 636 9.32 -11.43 -27.36
CA THR A 636 8.22 -10.48 -27.58
C THR A 636 6.93 -11.24 -27.28
N PRO A 637 6.07 -10.75 -26.37
CA PRO A 637 4.77 -11.37 -26.15
C PRO A 637 3.98 -11.30 -27.45
N THR A 638 3.90 -12.41 -28.16
CA THR A 638 3.14 -12.50 -29.40
C THR A 638 1.65 -12.49 -29.06
N ASN A 639 0.91 -11.56 -29.65
CA ASN A 639 -0.55 -11.46 -29.51
C ASN A 639 -1.31 -12.73 -29.99
N THR A 640 -0.59 -13.75 -30.49
CA THR A 640 -1.17 -15.01 -30.99
C THR A 640 -1.88 -15.82 -29.91
N ALA A 641 -1.55 -15.66 -28.63
CA ALA A 641 -2.30 -16.32 -27.55
C ALA A 641 -3.74 -15.78 -27.41
N ALA A 642 -3.99 -14.52 -27.75
CA ALA A 642 -5.34 -13.95 -27.74
C ALA A 642 -6.20 -14.48 -28.90
N ALA A 643 -5.59 -14.75 -30.06
CA ALA A 643 -6.28 -15.33 -31.21
C ALA A 643 -6.70 -16.80 -30.97
N ALA A 644 -5.91 -17.57 -30.22
CA ALA A 644 -6.21 -18.97 -29.93
C ALA A 644 -7.34 -19.15 -28.88
N ALA A 645 -7.55 -18.19 -27.98
CA ALA A 645 -8.58 -18.29 -26.93
C ALA A 645 -9.99 -17.91 -27.39
N GLY A 646 -10.14 -17.20 -28.53
CA GLY A 646 -11.42 -16.74 -29.05
C GLY A 646 -12.19 -17.73 -29.95
N GLY A 647 -11.58 -18.86 -30.34
CA GLY A 647 -12.11 -19.77 -31.37
C GLY A 647 -12.99 -20.93 -30.89
N GLY A 648 -13.38 -21.01 -29.61
CA GLY A 648 -13.91 -22.25 -29.03
C GLY A 648 -15.16 -22.11 -28.17
N THR A 649 -16.24 -21.51 -28.67
CA THR A 649 -17.60 -21.68 -28.09
C THR A 649 -18.69 -21.61 -29.18
N THR A 650 -18.75 -22.64 -30.03
CA THR A 650 -19.98 -23.00 -30.75
C THR A 650 -19.99 -24.52 -30.91
N THR A 651 -20.43 -25.22 -29.87
CA THR A 651 -20.88 -26.61 -29.98
C THR A 651 -22.31 -26.70 -29.49
N ALA A 652 -23.22 -26.61 -30.46
CA ALA A 652 -24.56 -27.16 -30.36
C ALA A 652 -24.45 -28.67 -30.06
N GLY A 653 -25.33 -29.15 -29.19
CA GLY A 653 -25.40 -30.55 -28.82
C GLY A 653 -25.75 -31.45 -30.00
N SER A 654 -24.90 -32.43 -30.27
CA SER A 654 -25.24 -33.67 -30.95
C SER A 654 -24.78 -34.82 -30.07
N VAL A 655 -25.75 -35.53 -29.51
CA VAL A 655 -25.56 -36.76 -28.73
C VAL A 655 -25.18 -37.87 -29.71
N THR A 656 -23.92 -38.31 -29.64
CA THR A 656 -23.49 -39.61 -30.17
C THR A 656 -23.02 -40.47 -29.00
N THR A 657 -23.84 -41.46 -28.69
CA THR A 657 -23.59 -42.57 -27.77
C THR A 657 -22.47 -43.47 -28.30
N GLU A 658 -21.44 -43.70 -27.48
CA GLU A 658 -20.52 -44.84 -27.63
C GLU A 658 -20.64 -45.80 -26.43
N PRO A 659 -20.35 -47.10 -26.65
CA PRO A 659 -20.87 -48.18 -25.81
C PRO A 659 -19.97 -48.53 -24.62
N ARG A 660 -20.65 -49.02 -23.59
CA ARG A 660 -20.12 -49.49 -22.31
C ARG A 660 -19.42 -50.85 -22.49
N PRO A 661 -18.22 -51.08 -21.93
CA PRO A 661 -17.60 -52.40 -21.96
C PRO A 661 -18.29 -53.35 -20.97
N THR A 662 -18.72 -54.50 -21.48
CA THR A 662 -19.25 -55.65 -20.73
C THR A 662 -18.10 -56.38 -20.03
N LEU A 663 -18.29 -56.67 -18.74
CA LEU A 663 -17.43 -57.55 -17.96
C LEU A 663 -17.90 -59.00 -18.17
N ASP A 664 -17.05 -59.80 -18.82
CA ASP A 664 -17.19 -61.24 -18.89
C ASP A 664 -16.84 -61.86 -17.53
N VAL A 665 -17.76 -62.69 -17.03
CA VAL A 665 -17.60 -63.51 -15.83
C VAL A 665 -17.19 -64.90 -16.30
N ASP A 666 -15.91 -65.22 -16.18
CA ASP A 666 -15.42 -66.59 -16.34
C ASP A 666 -15.55 -67.35 -15.01
N SER A 667 -16.48 -68.31 -15.01
CA SER A 667 -16.65 -69.31 -13.96
C SER A 667 -15.86 -70.57 -14.34
N SER A 668 -14.72 -70.81 -13.69
CA SER A 668 -14.04 -72.11 -13.72
C SER A 668 -13.68 -72.58 -12.32
N VAL A 669 -14.50 -73.51 -11.82
CA VAL A 669 -14.11 -74.83 -11.31
C VAL A 669 -12.76 -74.90 -10.59
N PHE A 670 -12.81 -75.08 -9.26
CA PHE A 670 -11.86 -75.93 -8.54
C PHE A 670 -12.61 -76.67 -7.43
N GLY A 671 -12.63 -78.00 -7.54
CA GLY A 671 -13.04 -78.91 -6.48
C GLY A 671 -11.82 -79.66 -5.93
N GLY A 672 -11.98 -80.12 -4.69
CA GLY A 672 -11.13 -81.10 -4.00
C GLY A 672 -9.76 -80.58 -3.56
N GLU A 673 -9.13 -81.04 -2.49
CA GLU A 673 -9.42 -82.02 -1.45
C GLU A 673 -8.31 -81.85 -0.40
N MET A 674 -8.61 -82.21 0.85
CA MET A 674 -7.75 -82.28 2.05
C MET A 674 -7.34 -80.98 2.75
#